data_AF-A0A660VPI2-F1
#
_entry.id   AF-A0A660VPI2-F1
#
_cell.length_a   1.000
_cell.length_b   1.000
_cell.length_c   1.000
_cell.angle_alpha   90.00
_cell.angle_beta   90.00
_cell.angle_gamma   90.00
#
_symmetry.space_group_name_H-M   'P 1'
#
loop_
_entity.id
_entity.type
_entity.pdbx_description
1 polymer ?
#
loop_
_entity_poly.entity_id
_entity_poly.type
_entity_poly.pdbx_seq_one_letter_code
_entity_poly.pdbx_strand_id
1 'polypeptide(L)'
;MLVRAAACLAALALLAGPLVGQWNPDSGQWGKSNADDLRVMTWNVGDNLRSDMSKLEGFNAWAATTRIVASMQPDILILQETGDSAGGVDSIAELSTTIDLWLHGGNDPFHGNAPVTAYIQLYAPAFDLPHVFISTSTDGFNRDVILSRFPFADLNGDTHSTLVDAFFVLPDLYAPGGTGGIRGWQHAEINLPDDIYSGDVVVGNSHLKSGGSASDKADRLRASKNIAYYIDAIYNGLGTGAPDPHGKVLENPPASMLLGDDTFVITGGDWNEDESSNGTKGPADWFTKAEFSDAQSGSDGTDKDRTDMLFDNATEHFSGSDNTQSSSKLDYLSWQDSVATLRRAVIFNSAAVPSGLQPPELAGFSINPQLASGTASDHRPVFVDLIVPLSGGSGTPTEVVINEVDADQSGTDSNEFIELYAANGATSLQDHFVVLYNGNNDTAYNTFDLDGQSVPADGFFVLGPSGGAVPNTDLSPAGFPSSNAIQNGADAVALWHDPSGALTAGSFTGSSVSAPPAGAVLLDAVVYDTSDGDDGGLLSALTPGQAQINENGLGLGGVHSINRLPDGGLALITSTYGTQAPTPGTANQPLPSAWSDLGFALAGVNGDPSLTGSGTLLPGSSNSLELTGAAPAAICGLFLSDTATPAGFKGGTLVPIPVLLVIDLVTDGAGEVTLPFTWPATGANPATLVLQYAISDSAAVKNVALSNALQGDAP
;
A
#
# COMPACT_ATOMS: atom_id res chain seq x y z
N MET A 1 -29.97 14.95 -26.10
CA MET A 1 -28.56 14.69 -25.75
C MET A 1 -28.05 15.64 -24.68
N LEU A 2 -28.16 16.97 -24.84
CA LEU A 2 -27.71 17.97 -23.85
C LEU A 2 -28.22 17.83 -22.40
N VAL A 3 -29.45 17.35 -22.17
CA VAL A 3 -30.00 17.17 -20.81
C VAL A 3 -29.48 15.91 -20.12
N ARG A 4 -28.88 14.95 -20.86
CA ARG A 4 -28.34 13.70 -20.31
C ARG A 4 -26.85 13.78 -19.99
N ALA A 5 -26.07 14.55 -20.75
CA ALA A 5 -24.67 14.85 -20.43
C ALA A 5 -24.56 15.67 -19.13
N ALA A 6 -25.44 16.68 -18.95
CA ALA A 6 -25.51 17.46 -17.70
C ALA A 6 -25.91 16.62 -16.47
N ALA A 7 -26.65 15.52 -16.65
CA ALA A 7 -27.03 14.62 -15.55
C ALA A 7 -25.89 13.66 -15.16
N CYS A 8 -25.07 13.20 -16.11
CA CYS A 8 -23.84 12.45 -15.80
C CYS A 8 -22.76 13.35 -15.18
N LEU A 9 -22.64 14.60 -15.63
CA LEU A 9 -21.69 15.57 -15.08
C LEU A 9 -22.09 16.10 -13.70
N ALA A 10 -23.39 16.19 -13.39
CA ALA A 10 -23.87 16.50 -12.03
C ALA A 10 -23.70 15.33 -11.04
N ALA A 11 -23.53 14.10 -11.53
CA ALA A 11 -23.25 12.93 -10.70
C ALA A 11 -21.80 12.89 -10.16
N LEU A 12 -20.87 13.67 -10.75
CA LEU A 12 -19.51 13.84 -10.21
C LEU A 12 -19.50 14.39 -8.77
N ALA A 13 -20.55 15.09 -8.34
CA ALA A 13 -20.60 15.73 -7.02
C ALA A 13 -21.32 14.91 -5.93
N LEU A 14 -21.87 13.74 -6.25
CA LEU A 14 -22.74 12.98 -5.32
C LEU A 14 -22.29 11.53 -5.05
N LEU A 15 -21.12 11.13 -5.56
CA LEU A 15 -20.52 9.81 -5.29
C LEU A 15 -19.10 9.95 -4.74
N ALA A 16 -18.86 10.94 -3.87
CA ALA A 16 -17.66 11.00 -3.05
C ALA A 16 -17.71 9.88 -1.99
N GLY A 17 -17.40 8.65 -2.43
CA GLY A 17 -16.77 7.67 -1.57
C GLY A 17 -15.28 8.00 -1.49
N PRO A 18 -14.61 7.84 -0.34
CA PRO A 18 -13.17 8.03 -0.27
C PRO A 18 -12.52 6.93 -1.12
N LEU A 19 -11.86 7.34 -2.20
CA LEU A 19 -10.86 6.51 -2.82
C LEU A 19 -9.66 6.47 -1.88
N VAL A 20 -9.22 5.26 -1.56
CA VAL A 20 -7.99 4.99 -0.82
C VAL A 20 -6.87 5.77 -1.51
N GLY A 21 -6.27 6.74 -0.81
CA GLY A 21 -5.20 7.54 -1.38
C GLY A 21 -4.09 6.64 -1.90
N GLN A 22 -3.76 6.77 -3.19
CA GLN A 22 -2.69 5.99 -3.80
C GLN A 22 -1.34 6.42 -3.20
N TRP A 23 -0.37 5.51 -3.10
CA TRP A 23 0.98 5.87 -2.69
C TRP A 23 1.67 6.71 -3.80
N ASN A 24 1.81 8.02 -3.57
CA ASN A 24 2.56 8.93 -4.43
C ASN A 24 2.92 10.21 -3.64
N PRO A 25 3.94 10.16 -2.75
CA PRO A 25 4.33 11.32 -1.94
C PRO A 25 4.73 12.54 -2.79
N ASP A 26 5.30 12.33 -3.97
CA ASP A 26 5.63 13.38 -4.95
C ASP A 26 4.39 14.13 -5.48
N SER A 27 3.19 13.63 -5.22
CA SER A 27 1.91 14.29 -5.50
C SER A 27 1.08 14.51 -4.21
N GLY A 28 1.72 14.45 -3.04
CA GLY A 28 1.05 14.64 -1.75
C GLY A 28 0.12 13.50 -1.34
N GLN A 29 0.21 12.33 -1.98
CA GLN A 29 -0.62 11.17 -1.68
C GLN A 29 0.18 10.16 -0.83
N TRP A 30 -0.32 9.86 0.37
CA TRP A 30 0.42 9.09 1.38
C TRP A 30 -0.28 7.79 1.80
N GLY A 31 -1.37 7.40 1.14
CA GLY A 31 -2.07 6.16 1.45
C GLY A 31 -1.35 4.92 0.93
N LYS A 32 -2.02 3.77 0.97
CA LYS A 32 -1.44 2.48 0.52
C LYS A 32 -1.51 2.39 -1.01
N SER A 33 -0.50 1.78 -1.62
CA SER A 33 -0.53 1.43 -3.06
C SER A 33 -1.51 0.29 -3.37
N ASN A 34 -1.70 -0.61 -2.40
CA ASN A 34 -2.68 -1.69 -2.48
C ASN A 34 -3.48 -1.69 -1.17
N ALA A 35 -4.80 -1.79 -1.27
CA ALA A 35 -5.69 -1.84 -0.12
C ALA A 35 -5.46 -3.10 0.73
N ASP A 36 -4.96 -4.18 0.12
CA ASP A 36 -4.71 -5.47 0.77
C ASP A 36 -3.36 -5.51 1.48
N ASP A 37 -2.44 -4.57 1.25
CA ASP A 37 -1.22 -4.51 2.06
C ASP A 37 -1.57 -4.19 3.53
N LEU A 38 -0.88 -4.80 4.48
CA LEU A 38 -1.03 -4.46 5.90
C LEU A 38 -0.11 -3.30 6.27
N ARG A 39 -0.67 -2.12 6.60
CA ARG A 39 0.10 -0.98 7.12
C ARG A 39 0.17 -1.02 8.64
N VAL A 40 1.39 -1.19 9.16
CA VAL A 40 1.66 -1.12 10.60
C VAL A 40 2.52 0.10 10.90
N MET A 41 2.08 0.93 11.83
CA MET A 41 2.73 2.18 12.21
C MET A 41 3.07 2.18 13.69
N THR A 42 4.29 2.58 14.05
CA THR A 42 4.69 2.86 15.42
C THR A 42 5.00 4.33 15.61
N TRP A 43 4.64 4.88 16.78
CA TRP A 43 4.94 6.27 17.10
C TRP A 43 4.95 6.56 18.61
N ASN A 44 6.09 7.02 19.12
CA ASN A 44 6.16 7.71 20.40
C ASN A 44 5.56 9.12 20.25
N VAL A 45 4.44 9.39 20.93
CA VAL A 45 3.70 10.66 20.78
C VAL A 45 4.13 11.74 21.78
N GLY A 46 5.13 11.50 22.61
CA GLY A 46 5.71 12.48 23.53
C GLY A 46 4.69 13.09 24.50
N ASP A 47 3.85 12.24 25.10
CA ASP A 47 2.77 12.59 26.04
C ASP A 47 1.65 13.47 25.44
N ASN A 48 1.55 13.54 24.10
CA ASN A 48 0.58 14.42 23.43
C ASN A 48 -0.81 13.80 23.19
N LEU A 49 -1.08 12.62 23.78
CA LEU A 49 -2.40 12.00 23.85
C LEU A 49 -2.75 11.70 25.31
N ARG A 50 -3.47 12.62 25.96
CA ARG A 50 -3.83 12.54 27.38
C ARG A 50 -5.11 13.30 27.72
N SER A 51 -5.77 12.90 28.80
CA SER A 51 -7.10 13.37 29.17
C SER A 51 -7.19 14.87 29.40
N ASP A 52 -6.15 15.49 29.98
CA ASP A 52 -6.12 16.90 30.37
C ASP A 52 -5.64 17.88 29.27
N MET A 53 -5.35 17.37 28.08
CA MET A 53 -4.98 18.20 26.92
C MET A 53 -6.20 18.84 26.24
N SER A 54 -6.03 20.06 25.75
CA SER A 54 -7.01 20.77 24.92
C SER A 54 -7.20 20.08 23.57
N LYS A 55 -8.41 19.59 23.30
CA LYS A 55 -8.77 18.81 22.09
C LYS A 55 -9.34 19.71 20.98
N LEU A 56 -8.71 20.86 20.79
CA LEU A 56 -9.18 21.91 19.89
C LEU A 56 -8.32 21.97 18.64
N GLU A 57 -8.95 22.34 17.53
CA GLU A 57 -8.26 22.69 16.30
C GLU A 57 -7.32 23.88 16.50
N GLY A 58 -6.14 23.84 15.85
CA GLY A 58 -5.15 24.91 15.86
C GLY A 58 -3.71 24.42 15.91
N PHE A 59 -2.79 25.33 16.24
CA PHE A 59 -1.35 25.05 16.29
C PHE A 59 -0.99 24.43 17.64
N ASN A 60 -1.29 23.14 17.80
CA ASN A 60 -1.05 22.38 19.02
C ASN A 60 -0.81 20.89 18.70
N ALA A 61 -0.25 20.16 19.67
CA ALA A 61 0.15 18.77 19.48
C ALA A 61 -1.04 17.81 19.26
N TRP A 62 -2.19 18.07 19.88
CA TRP A 62 -3.41 17.29 19.66
C TRP A 62 -3.87 17.35 18.20
N ALA A 63 -4.01 18.55 17.64
CA ALA A 63 -4.39 18.71 16.23
C ALA A 63 -3.32 18.17 15.28
N ALA A 64 -2.04 18.29 15.64
CA ALA A 64 -0.93 17.76 14.83
C ALA A 64 -0.93 16.22 14.78
N THR A 65 -1.00 15.54 15.94
CA THR A 65 -1.08 14.08 16.03
C THR A 65 -2.31 13.53 15.31
N THR A 66 -3.46 14.17 15.51
CA THR A 66 -4.73 13.85 14.83
C THR A 66 -4.56 13.84 13.32
N ARG A 67 -4.05 14.93 12.74
CA ARG A 67 -3.97 15.06 11.29
C ARG A 67 -2.88 14.18 10.67
N ILE A 68 -1.77 13.94 11.38
CA ILE A 68 -0.73 13.00 10.93
C ILE A 68 -1.30 11.58 10.82
N VAL A 69 -2.03 11.11 11.84
CA VAL A 69 -2.62 9.77 11.79
C VAL A 69 -3.73 9.69 10.73
N ALA A 70 -4.53 10.75 10.57
CA ALA A 70 -5.49 10.85 9.48
C ALA A 70 -4.84 10.83 8.08
N SER A 71 -3.61 11.34 7.96
CA SER A 71 -2.83 11.31 6.71
C SER A 71 -2.31 9.89 6.40
N MET A 72 -1.81 9.19 7.42
CA MET A 72 -1.13 7.90 7.24
C MET A 72 -2.08 6.70 7.22
N GLN A 73 -3.24 6.81 7.88
CA GLN A 73 -4.31 5.81 7.92
C GLN A 73 -3.83 4.36 8.13
N PRO A 74 -3.03 4.07 9.17
CA PRO A 74 -2.49 2.73 9.40
C PRO A 74 -3.60 1.71 9.70
N ASP A 75 -3.43 0.45 9.28
CA ASP A 75 -4.37 -0.61 9.67
C ASP A 75 -4.18 -1.00 11.15
N ILE A 76 -2.93 -0.91 11.63
CA ILE A 76 -2.54 -1.11 13.03
C ILE A 76 -1.62 0.02 13.48
N LEU A 77 -1.94 0.64 14.61
CA LEU A 77 -1.18 1.75 15.20
C LEU A 77 -0.67 1.38 16.60
N ILE A 78 0.65 1.47 16.77
CA ILE A 78 1.38 1.19 17.99
C ILE A 78 1.85 2.53 18.57
N LEU A 79 1.44 2.85 19.79
CA LEU A 79 1.75 4.12 20.45
C LEU A 79 2.52 3.91 21.74
N GLN A 80 3.48 4.81 21.97
CA GLN A 80 4.21 4.96 23.23
C GLN A 80 4.01 6.38 23.77
N GLU A 81 4.24 6.57 25.06
CA GLU A 81 4.09 7.86 25.75
C GLU A 81 2.69 8.44 25.65
N THR A 82 1.69 7.64 26.02
CA THR A 82 0.30 8.11 26.11
C THR A 82 -0.14 8.27 27.57
N GLY A 83 -1.01 9.23 27.84
CA GLY A 83 -1.70 9.35 29.12
C GLY A 83 -0.89 9.97 30.27
N ASP A 84 0.24 10.65 30.06
CA ASP A 84 0.92 11.40 31.13
C ASP A 84 0.24 12.76 31.39
N SER A 85 -0.83 12.75 32.18
CA SER A 85 -1.57 13.96 32.58
C SER A 85 -0.87 14.72 33.72
N ALA A 86 -1.18 16.00 33.89
CA ALA A 86 -0.69 16.79 35.03
C ALA A 86 -1.14 16.23 36.40
N GLY A 87 -2.17 15.37 36.43
CA GLY A 87 -2.63 14.64 37.61
C GLY A 87 -1.92 13.30 37.86
N GLY A 88 -0.98 12.91 36.99
CA GLY A 88 -0.35 11.59 36.92
C GLY A 88 -0.85 10.79 35.71
N VAL A 89 -0.52 9.50 35.68
CA VAL A 89 -0.92 8.60 34.58
C VAL A 89 -2.44 8.46 34.51
N ASP A 90 -3.01 8.73 33.34
CA ASP A 90 -4.40 8.43 33.02
C ASP A 90 -4.71 6.96 33.36
N SER A 91 -5.85 6.72 33.99
CA SER A 91 -6.40 5.38 34.10
C SER A 91 -6.77 4.83 32.72
N ILE A 92 -6.90 3.50 32.61
CA ILE A 92 -7.34 2.86 31.36
C ILE A 92 -8.65 3.47 30.86
N ALA A 93 -9.60 3.77 31.75
CA ALA A 93 -10.88 4.36 31.36
C ALA A 93 -10.76 5.81 30.86
N GLU A 94 -9.88 6.61 31.48
CA GLU A 94 -9.61 7.99 31.04
C GLU A 94 -8.94 8.01 29.67
N LEU A 95 -7.92 7.16 29.48
CA LEU A 95 -7.22 7.06 28.21
C LEU A 95 -8.09 6.43 27.11
N SER A 96 -8.95 5.45 27.42
CA SER A 96 -9.95 4.93 26.47
C SER A 96 -10.89 6.04 25.99
N THR A 97 -11.38 6.85 26.91
CA THR A 97 -12.24 8.00 26.55
C THR A 97 -11.46 9.02 25.72
N THR A 98 -10.20 9.26 26.05
CA THR A 98 -9.33 10.20 25.31
C THR A 98 -9.09 9.73 23.88
N ILE A 99 -8.80 8.43 23.69
CA ILE A 99 -8.62 7.83 22.36
C ILE A 99 -9.92 7.87 21.55
N ASP A 100 -11.06 7.56 22.17
CA ASP A 100 -12.36 7.66 21.50
C ASP A 100 -12.65 9.08 21.02
N LEU A 101 -12.40 10.09 21.85
CA LEU A 101 -12.50 11.50 21.47
C LEU A 101 -11.52 11.88 20.35
N TRP A 102 -10.32 11.29 20.34
CA TRP A 102 -9.31 11.52 19.32
C TRP A 102 -9.69 10.91 17.97
N LEU A 103 -10.30 9.72 17.96
CA LEU A 103 -10.80 9.07 16.75
C LEU A 103 -12.07 9.73 16.22
N HIS A 104 -13.04 9.98 17.11
CA HIS A 104 -14.45 10.22 16.75
C HIS A 104 -14.96 11.63 17.09
N GLY A 105 -14.22 12.41 17.87
CA GLY A 105 -14.68 13.71 18.37
C GLY A 105 -15.73 13.55 19.47
N GLY A 106 -16.62 14.54 19.60
CA GLY A 106 -17.68 14.55 20.62
C GLY A 106 -17.52 15.66 21.65
N ASN A 107 -18.01 15.44 22.87
CA ASN A 107 -17.88 16.40 23.96
C ASN A 107 -16.88 15.89 25.00
N ASP A 108 -15.90 16.71 25.32
CA ASP A 108 -14.78 16.38 26.19
C ASP A 108 -15.18 16.44 27.68
N PRO A 109 -15.34 15.30 28.38
CA PRO A 109 -15.76 15.29 29.77
C PRO A 109 -14.67 15.82 30.71
N PHE A 110 -13.41 15.90 30.28
CA PHE A 110 -12.28 16.39 31.07
C PHE A 110 -12.16 17.91 31.03
N HIS A 111 -12.73 18.57 30.01
CA HIS A 111 -12.69 20.03 29.82
C HIS A 111 -14.08 20.66 29.82
N GLY A 112 -14.90 20.30 30.82
CA GLY A 112 -16.20 20.92 31.04
C GLY A 112 -17.24 20.62 29.96
N ASN A 113 -17.14 19.46 29.30
CA ASN A 113 -17.96 19.06 28.15
C ASN A 113 -17.86 20.02 26.96
N ALA A 114 -16.68 20.62 26.75
CA ALA A 114 -16.42 21.41 25.56
C ALA A 114 -16.40 20.49 24.31
N PRO A 115 -16.91 20.94 23.15
CA PRO A 115 -16.80 20.16 21.92
C PRO A 115 -15.33 19.95 21.50
N VAL A 116 -14.99 18.73 21.13
CA VAL A 116 -13.73 18.38 20.46
C VAL A 116 -13.81 18.88 19.02
N THR A 117 -12.83 19.67 18.58
CA THR A 117 -12.84 20.28 17.24
C THR A 117 -11.73 19.80 16.33
N ALA A 118 -10.86 18.92 16.82
CA ALA A 118 -9.87 18.18 16.05
C ALA A 118 -9.95 16.70 16.44
N TYR A 119 -10.29 15.83 15.49
CA TYR A 119 -10.36 14.38 15.67
C TYR A 119 -10.16 13.70 14.32
N ILE A 120 -9.74 12.42 14.30
CA ILE A 120 -9.24 11.78 13.08
C ILE A 120 -10.32 11.68 12.00
N GLN A 121 -11.54 11.24 12.35
CA GLN A 121 -12.64 11.14 11.38
C GLN A 121 -13.13 12.50 10.84
N LEU A 122 -12.71 13.62 11.42
CA LEU A 122 -12.92 14.93 10.80
C LEU A 122 -12.13 15.06 9.49
N TYR A 123 -10.94 14.47 9.44
CA TYR A 123 -9.98 14.57 8.35
C TYR A 123 -9.97 13.32 7.45
N ALA A 124 -10.23 12.15 8.03
CA ALA A 124 -10.34 10.88 7.33
C ALA A 124 -11.65 10.15 7.71
N PRO A 125 -12.81 10.54 7.13
CA PRO A 125 -14.13 10.09 7.60
C PRO A 125 -14.41 8.59 7.52
N ALA A 126 -13.70 7.85 6.65
CA ALA A 126 -13.83 6.40 6.52
C ALA A 126 -12.77 5.61 7.28
N PHE A 127 -11.84 6.30 7.94
CA PHE A 127 -10.78 5.67 8.71
C PHE A 127 -11.21 5.46 10.17
N ASP A 128 -10.99 4.26 10.69
CA ASP A 128 -11.27 3.92 12.07
C ASP A 128 -10.32 2.81 12.57
N LEU A 129 -10.12 2.79 13.89
CA LEU A 129 -9.35 1.82 14.65
C LEU A 129 -10.14 1.40 15.91
N PRO A 130 -11.27 0.70 15.74
CA PRO A 130 -12.22 0.47 16.83
C PRO A 130 -11.71 -0.52 17.90
N HIS A 131 -10.64 -1.28 17.62
CA HIS A 131 -10.07 -2.24 18.54
C HIS A 131 -8.87 -1.64 19.26
N VAL A 132 -9.10 -1.20 20.50
CA VAL A 132 -8.11 -0.46 21.30
C VAL A 132 -7.67 -1.29 22.49
N PHE A 133 -6.36 -1.53 22.58
CA PHE A 133 -5.71 -2.18 23.71
C PHE A 133 -4.77 -1.21 24.42
N ILE A 134 -5.15 -0.80 25.63
CA ILE A 134 -4.34 0.06 26.51
C ILE A 134 -3.59 -0.79 27.51
N SER A 135 -2.28 -0.57 27.61
CA SER A 135 -1.42 -1.29 28.53
C SER A 135 -1.82 -1.08 29.99
N THR A 136 -1.96 -2.17 30.74
CA THR A 136 -2.13 -2.12 32.19
C THR A 136 -0.86 -1.69 32.92
N SER A 137 0.31 -1.91 32.30
CA SER A 137 1.61 -1.51 32.83
C SER A 137 1.85 -0.01 32.65
N THR A 138 2.60 0.57 33.58
CA THR A 138 3.06 1.95 33.52
C THR A 138 4.29 2.09 34.40
N ASP A 139 5.22 2.96 34.00
CA ASP A 139 6.39 3.36 34.78
C ASP A 139 6.08 4.47 35.81
N GLY A 140 4.80 4.89 35.90
CA GLY A 140 4.34 5.99 36.73
C GLY A 140 4.20 7.32 35.99
N PHE A 141 4.49 7.35 34.69
CA PHE A 141 4.35 8.53 33.82
C PHE A 141 3.36 8.27 32.69
N ASN A 142 3.59 7.26 31.85
CA ASN A 142 2.77 7.01 30.67
C ASN A 142 2.41 5.53 30.47
N ARG A 143 1.60 5.27 29.44
CA ARG A 143 1.14 3.96 28.97
C ARG A 143 1.42 3.79 27.48
N ASP A 144 1.46 2.53 27.09
CA ASP A 144 1.54 2.09 25.71
C ASP A 144 0.14 1.65 25.22
N VAL A 145 -0.10 1.80 23.91
CA VAL A 145 -1.40 1.49 23.28
C VAL A 145 -1.19 0.79 21.95
N ILE A 146 -2.01 -0.23 21.66
CA ILE A 146 -2.18 -0.81 20.33
C ILE A 146 -3.61 -0.53 19.87
N LEU A 147 -3.77 0.00 18.67
CA LEU A 147 -5.05 0.20 18.02
C LEU A 147 -5.07 -0.58 16.69
N SER A 148 -6.21 -1.17 16.34
CA SER A 148 -6.36 -1.99 15.15
C SER A 148 -7.70 -1.74 14.45
N ARG A 149 -7.69 -1.77 13.12
CA ARG A 149 -8.90 -1.86 12.29
C ARG A 149 -9.63 -3.18 12.49
N PHE A 150 -8.90 -4.24 12.82
CA PHE A 150 -9.36 -5.61 12.87
C PHE A 150 -9.45 -6.14 14.32
N PRO A 151 -10.36 -7.08 14.61
CA PRO A 151 -10.62 -7.55 15.97
C PRO A 151 -9.46 -8.33 16.57
N PHE A 152 -9.27 -8.19 17.89
CA PHE A 152 -8.38 -9.07 18.64
C PHE A 152 -9.01 -10.46 18.79
N ALA A 153 -8.21 -11.52 18.59
CA ALA A 153 -8.61 -12.91 18.78
C ALA A 153 -7.44 -13.74 19.33
N ASP A 154 -7.73 -14.77 20.10
CA ASP A 154 -6.73 -15.72 20.60
C ASP A 154 -6.34 -16.71 19.48
N LEU A 155 -5.08 -16.63 19.04
CA LEU A 155 -4.45 -17.37 17.96
C LEU A 155 -3.58 -18.53 18.45
N ASN A 156 -3.08 -18.47 19.69
CA ASN A 156 -2.15 -19.47 20.25
C ASN A 156 -2.84 -20.42 21.27
N GLY A 157 -4.09 -20.15 21.63
CA GLY A 157 -4.94 -20.93 22.52
C GLY A 157 -4.61 -20.77 24.01
N ASP A 158 -3.92 -19.71 24.41
CA ASP A 158 -3.66 -19.35 25.81
C ASP A 158 -4.83 -18.62 26.48
N THR A 159 -5.94 -18.41 25.76
CA THR A 159 -7.16 -17.68 26.15
C THR A 159 -7.03 -16.15 26.18
N HIS A 160 -5.93 -15.60 25.69
CA HIS A 160 -5.64 -14.18 25.70
C HIS A 160 -5.38 -13.64 24.30
N SER A 161 -6.25 -12.74 23.83
CA SER A 161 -6.01 -12.00 22.59
C SER A 161 -5.14 -10.73 22.78
N THR A 162 -4.90 -10.33 24.04
CA THR A 162 -4.17 -9.11 24.39
C THR A 162 -3.47 -9.28 25.74
N LEU A 163 -2.16 -9.01 25.81
CA LEU A 163 -1.38 -9.15 27.05
C LEU A 163 -0.35 -8.04 27.22
N VAL A 164 0.02 -7.80 28.48
CA VAL A 164 1.17 -6.96 28.84
C VAL A 164 2.03 -7.71 29.83
N ASP A 165 3.26 -7.99 29.45
CA ASP A 165 4.29 -8.60 30.30
C ASP A 165 3.75 -9.81 31.10
N ALA A 166 2.89 -10.61 30.46
CA ALA A 166 2.24 -11.77 31.07
C ALA A 166 3.20 -12.96 31.27
N PHE A 167 4.47 -12.78 30.88
CA PHE A 167 5.49 -13.79 30.91
C PHE A 167 6.62 -13.43 31.89
N PHE A 168 7.27 -14.47 32.40
CA PHE A 168 8.61 -14.37 32.96
C PHE A 168 9.49 -15.44 32.33
N VAL A 169 10.56 -15.05 31.64
CA VAL A 169 11.53 -15.98 31.07
C VAL A 169 12.50 -16.41 32.16
N LEU A 170 12.61 -17.71 32.39
CA LEU A 170 13.74 -18.29 33.12
C LEU A 170 14.98 -18.30 32.22
N PRO A 171 16.20 -18.13 32.76
CA PRO A 171 17.41 -18.11 31.93
C PRO A 171 17.54 -19.36 31.06
N ASP A 172 17.70 -19.15 29.76
CA ASP A 172 17.86 -20.19 28.74
C ASP A 172 18.41 -19.60 27.44
N LEU A 173 19.20 -20.37 26.68
CA LEU A 173 19.87 -19.92 25.45
C LEU A 173 20.51 -18.52 25.64
N TYR A 174 20.14 -17.55 24.80
CA TYR A 174 20.58 -16.16 24.86
C TYR A 174 19.79 -15.29 25.85
N ALA A 175 18.66 -15.78 26.38
CA ALA A 175 17.83 -15.05 27.33
C ALA A 175 18.47 -15.06 28.74
N PRO A 176 18.81 -13.88 29.29
CA PRO A 176 19.36 -13.79 30.64
C PRO A 176 18.31 -14.03 31.75
N GLY A 177 17.03 -14.09 31.39
CA GLY A 177 15.88 -14.21 32.28
C GLY A 177 15.31 -12.86 32.71
N GLY A 178 14.02 -12.86 33.05
CA GLY A 178 13.26 -11.67 33.43
C GLY A 178 12.03 -11.43 32.54
N THR A 179 11.64 -10.16 32.43
CA THR A 179 10.46 -9.72 31.68
C THR A 179 10.84 -8.77 30.54
N GLY A 180 9.85 -8.15 29.87
CA GLY A 180 10.02 -7.16 28.82
C GLY A 180 10.54 -5.78 29.28
N GLY A 181 10.89 -5.59 30.55
CA GLY A 181 11.57 -4.37 31.03
C GLY A 181 10.66 -3.35 31.71
N ILE A 182 11.07 -2.07 31.71
CA ILE A 182 10.50 -1.02 32.60
C ILE A 182 9.05 -0.62 32.30
N ARG A 183 8.51 -0.99 31.13
CA ARG A 183 7.09 -0.84 30.76
C ARG A 183 6.46 -2.15 30.30
N GLY A 184 7.23 -3.24 30.33
CA GLY A 184 6.86 -4.55 29.83
C GLY A 184 6.90 -4.63 28.30
N TRP A 185 6.38 -5.73 27.78
CA TRP A 185 6.10 -5.92 26.36
C TRP A 185 4.60 -6.16 26.20
N GLN A 186 3.94 -5.27 25.45
CA GLN A 186 2.52 -5.33 25.17
C GLN A 186 2.32 -6.03 23.82
N HIS A 187 1.41 -6.99 23.70
CA HIS A 187 1.08 -7.55 22.39
C HIS A 187 -0.42 -7.82 22.24
N ALA A 188 -0.86 -7.81 20.99
CA ALA A 188 -2.21 -8.16 20.59
C ALA A 188 -2.16 -9.17 19.44
N GLU A 189 -3.01 -10.18 19.55
CA GLU A 189 -3.25 -11.16 18.51
C GLU A 189 -4.49 -10.71 17.72
N ILE A 190 -4.34 -10.51 16.41
CA ILE A 190 -5.30 -9.80 15.56
C ILE A 190 -5.78 -10.75 14.45
N ASN A 191 -7.10 -10.93 14.40
CA ASN A 191 -7.78 -11.72 13.38
C ASN A 191 -8.03 -10.86 12.13
N LEU A 192 -7.29 -11.14 11.05
CA LEU A 192 -7.43 -10.45 9.77
C LEU A 192 -8.66 -10.99 9.01
N PRO A 193 -9.26 -10.22 8.09
CA PRO A 193 -10.38 -10.71 7.28
C PRO A 193 -10.04 -11.95 6.45
N ASP A 194 -10.60 -13.11 6.81
CA ASP A 194 -10.38 -14.41 6.14
C ASP A 194 -10.76 -14.44 4.64
N ASP A 195 -11.56 -13.49 4.16
CA ASP A 195 -11.92 -13.33 2.76
C ASP A 195 -10.88 -12.54 1.94
N ILE A 196 -9.88 -11.97 2.62
CA ILE A 196 -8.77 -11.21 2.02
C ILE A 196 -7.44 -11.88 2.36
N TYR A 197 -7.24 -12.33 3.59
CA TYR A 197 -5.97 -12.82 4.13
C TYR A 197 -6.02 -14.32 4.43
N SER A 198 -4.94 -15.06 4.16
CA SER A 198 -4.88 -16.50 4.45
C SER A 198 -4.37 -16.82 5.86
N GLY A 199 -3.86 -15.80 6.57
CA GLY A 199 -3.43 -15.90 7.96
C GLY A 199 -3.59 -14.58 8.71
N ASP A 200 -3.25 -14.62 9.99
CA ASP A 200 -3.45 -13.54 10.96
C ASP A 200 -2.12 -12.85 11.33
N VAL A 201 -2.17 -11.94 12.31
CA VAL A 201 -0.96 -11.25 12.78
C VAL A 201 -0.93 -11.10 14.30
N VAL A 202 0.25 -11.33 14.89
CA VAL A 202 0.56 -10.93 16.26
C VAL A 202 1.38 -9.65 16.23
N VAL A 203 0.93 -8.63 16.95
CA VAL A 203 1.56 -7.31 17.00
C VAL A 203 2.12 -7.04 18.39
N GLY A 204 3.44 -6.87 18.49
CA GLY A 204 4.15 -6.47 19.68
C GLY A 204 4.45 -4.97 19.75
N ASN A 205 4.45 -4.43 20.97
CA ASN A 205 4.85 -3.08 21.32
C ASN A 205 5.87 -3.14 22.46
N SER A 206 7.02 -2.49 22.27
CA SER A 206 8.01 -2.32 23.33
C SER A 206 8.52 -0.88 23.39
N HIS A 207 8.48 -0.32 24.59
CA HIS A 207 9.07 0.97 24.90
C HIS A 207 10.24 0.75 25.88
N LEU A 208 11.44 0.63 25.32
CA LEU A 208 12.61 0.19 26.06
C LEU A 208 13.24 1.32 26.89
N LYS A 209 14.10 0.93 27.84
CA LYS A 209 14.74 1.86 28.78
C LYS A 209 15.51 2.97 28.06
N SER A 210 15.09 4.22 28.21
CA SER A 210 15.83 5.38 27.71
C SER A 210 17.05 5.71 28.58
N GLY A 211 17.97 6.53 28.04
CA GLY A 211 19.15 7.02 28.73
C GLY A 211 20.47 6.47 28.17
N GLY A 212 21.56 7.20 28.46
CA GLY A 212 22.91 6.91 27.94
C GLY A 212 23.84 6.24 28.94
N SER A 213 23.37 5.89 30.15
CA SER A 213 24.24 5.21 31.11
C SER A 213 24.42 3.73 30.75
N ALA A 214 25.50 3.11 31.24
CA ALA A 214 25.74 1.69 31.02
C ALA A 214 24.63 0.79 31.60
N SER A 215 23.98 1.22 32.69
CA SER A 215 22.83 0.51 33.26
C SER A 215 21.59 0.61 32.38
N ASP A 216 21.34 1.75 31.74
CA ASP A 216 20.20 1.92 30.84
C ASP A 216 20.33 0.97 29.64
N LYS A 217 21.52 0.95 29.02
CA LYS A 217 21.84 0.00 27.94
C LYS A 217 21.72 -1.44 28.39
N ALA A 218 22.22 -1.79 29.58
CA ALA A 218 22.11 -3.15 30.10
C ALA A 218 20.65 -3.59 30.30
N ASP A 219 19.78 -2.69 30.76
CA ASP A 219 18.35 -2.95 30.90
C ASP A 219 17.66 -3.12 29.55
N ARG A 220 17.97 -2.27 28.54
CA ARG A 220 17.48 -2.43 27.16
C ARG A 220 17.83 -3.81 26.59
N LEU A 221 19.11 -4.19 26.68
CA LEU A 221 19.59 -5.46 26.15
C LEU A 221 19.04 -6.68 26.90
N ARG A 222 18.76 -6.55 28.20
CA ARG A 222 18.11 -7.63 28.97
C ARG A 222 16.67 -7.82 28.49
N ALA A 223 15.93 -6.73 28.34
CA ALA A 223 14.54 -6.75 27.86
C ALA A 223 14.44 -7.31 26.44
N SER A 224 15.25 -6.81 25.50
CA SER A 224 15.20 -7.25 24.10
C SER A 224 15.46 -8.75 23.95
N LYS A 225 16.43 -9.30 24.70
CA LYS A 225 16.72 -10.75 24.72
C LYS A 225 15.56 -11.59 25.25
N ASN A 226 14.93 -11.15 26.33
CA ASN A 226 13.82 -11.89 26.92
C ASN A 226 12.59 -11.89 26.00
N ILE A 227 12.30 -10.76 25.36
CA ILE A 227 11.21 -10.65 24.39
C ILE A 227 11.51 -11.46 23.12
N ALA A 228 12.73 -11.37 22.58
CA ALA A 228 13.14 -12.19 21.43
C ALA A 228 12.96 -13.69 21.71
N TYR A 229 13.40 -14.14 22.89
CA TYR A 229 13.20 -15.51 23.33
C TYR A 229 11.72 -15.86 23.49
N TYR A 230 10.91 -14.95 24.05
CA TYR A 230 9.47 -15.16 24.17
C TYR A 230 8.85 -15.39 22.79
N ILE A 231 9.12 -14.51 21.82
CA ILE A 231 8.60 -14.62 20.45
C ILE A 231 9.01 -15.97 19.85
N ASP A 232 10.30 -16.29 19.93
CA ASP A 232 10.84 -17.52 19.36
C ASP A 232 10.30 -18.79 20.03
N ALA A 233 10.12 -18.78 21.35
CA ALA A 233 9.64 -19.92 22.11
C ALA A 233 8.12 -20.12 21.98
N ILE A 234 7.33 -19.05 22.07
CA ILE A 234 5.87 -19.12 22.09
C ILE A 234 5.29 -19.22 20.67
N TYR A 235 5.76 -18.41 19.73
CA TYR A 235 5.16 -18.35 18.39
C TYR A 235 5.85 -19.24 17.36
N ASN A 236 7.17 -19.49 17.50
CA ASN A 236 7.93 -20.33 16.57
C ASN A 236 8.32 -21.70 17.15
N GLY A 237 8.16 -21.89 18.46
CA GLY A 237 8.48 -23.15 19.15
C GLY A 237 9.96 -23.54 19.11
N LEU A 238 10.88 -22.58 18.99
CA LEU A 238 12.34 -22.80 18.86
C LEU A 238 12.70 -23.83 17.76
N GLY A 239 11.88 -23.96 16.71
CA GLY A 239 12.07 -24.95 15.63
C GLY A 239 11.71 -26.39 15.99
N THR A 240 11.03 -26.61 17.13
CA THR A 240 10.63 -27.95 17.61
C THR A 240 9.19 -28.34 17.28
N GLY A 241 8.38 -27.37 16.81
CA GLY A 241 6.98 -27.58 16.47
C GLY A 241 6.00 -27.58 17.64
N ALA A 242 6.42 -27.12 18.83
CA ALA A 242 5.55 -26.92 20.00
C ALA A 242 5.91 -25.61 20.73
N PRO A 243 4.92 -24.89 21.30
CA PRO A 243 5.17 -23.68 22.08
C PRO A 243 5.94 -24.01 23.38
N ASP A 244 6.85 -23.11 23.78
CA ASP A 244 7.76 -23.23 24.93
C ASP A 244 8.32 -24.65 25.16
N PRO A 245 9.07 -25.21 24.19
CA PRO A 245 9.50 -26.61 24.26
C PRO A 245 10.49 -26.89 25.39
N HIS A 246 11.10 -25.85 25.96
CA HIS A 246 12.04 -25.95 27.08
C HIS A 246 11.39 -25.68 28.45
N GLY A 247 10.12 -25.27 28.49
CA GLY A 247 9.40 -24.95 29.72
C GLY A 247 10.01 -23.77 30.49
N LYS A 248 10.40 -22.71 29.76
CA LYS A 248 11.14 -21.55 30.29
C LYS A 248 10.30 -20.27 30.29
N VAL A 249 9.17 -20.26 29.61
CA VAL A 249 8.27 -19.12 29.59
C VAL A 249 7.17 -19.37 30.63
N LEU A 250 7.19 -18.59 31.71
CA LEU A 250 6.16 -18.65 32.73
C LEU A 250 5.00 -17.73 32.35
N GLU A 251 4.02 -18.27 31.65
CA GLU A 251 2.75 -17.62 31.28
C GLU A 251 1.55 -18.42 31.83
N ASN A 252 0.38 -17.78 31.93
CA ASN A 252 -0.82 -18.44 32.43
C ASN A 252 -2.14 -17.85 31.86
N PRO A 253 -3.00 -18.68 31.24
CA PRO A 253 -2.71 -20.05 30.78
C PRO A 253 -1.52 -20.12 29.80
N PRO A 254 -0.89 -21.29 29.63
CA PRO A 254 0.16 -21.45 28.62
C PRO A 254 -0.43 -21.60 27.21
N ALA A 255 0.30 -21.12 26.22
CA ALA A 255 0.05 -21.34 24.81
C ALA A 255 -0.08 -22.84 24.52
N SER A 256 -1.10 -23.17 23.74
CA SER A 256 -1.46 -24.57 23.45
C SER A 256 -1.12 -24.99 22.02
N MET A 257 -0.86 -24.02 21.15
CA MET A 257 -0.50 -24.21 19.75
C MET A 257 0.40 -23.08 19.24
N LEU A 258 1.16 -23.37 18.18
CA LEU A 258 1.89 -22.36 17.41
C LEU A 258 0.96 -21.63 16.45
N LEU A 259 1.39 -20.46 15.97
CA LEU A 259 0.70 -19.71 14.93
C LEU A 259 0.65 -20.50 13.60
N GLY A 260 -0.45 -20.37 12.85
CA GLY A 260 -0.60 -20.98 11.52
C GLY A 260 0.47 -20.55 10.53
N ASP A 261 0.66 -21.29 9.43
CA ASP A 261 1.77 -21.09 8.49
C ASP A 261 1.84 -19.68 7.90
N ASP A 262 0.68 -19.09 7.58
CA ASP A 262 0.54 -17.73 7.03
C ASP A 262 0.36 -16.65 8.12
N THR A 263 0.40 -17.05 9.40
CA THR A 263 0.26 -16.15 10.54
C THR A 263 1.63 -15.77 11.09
N PHE A 264 1.88 -14.48 11.23
CA PHE A 264 3.21 -13.93 11.50
C PHE A 264 3.25 -12.95 12.67
N VAL A 265 4.46 -12.69 13.16
CA VAL A 265 4.74 -11.72 14.22
C VAL A 265 5.36 -10.45 13.62
N ILE A 266 4.85 -9.29 14.02
CA ILE A 266 5.48 -7.98 13.85
C ILE A 266 5.59 -7.28 15.21
N THR A 267 6.71 -6.61 15.48
CA THR A 267 6.91 -5.83 16.71
C THR A 267 7.40 -4.44 16.37
N GLY A 268 6.93 -3.44 17.12
CA GLY A 268 7.35 -2.05 16.96
C GLY A 268 7.58 -1.34 18.28
N GLY A 269 8.12 -0.13 18.20
CA GLY A 269 8.17 0.81 19.31
C GLY A 269 9.42 1.67 19.35
N ASP A 270 9.50 2.48 20.41
CA ASP A 270 10.70 3.24 20.75
C ASP A 270 11.69 2.35 21.53
N TRP A 271 12.69 1.85 20.81
CA TRP A 271 13.69 0.95 21.36
C TRP A 271 14.89 1.68 21.97
N ASN A 272 14.91 3.01 21.90
CA ASN A 272 15.87 3.88 22.58
C ASN A 272 17.36 3.54 22.29
N GLU A 273 17.65 2.95 21.13
CA GLU A 273 19.01 2.66 20.68
C GLU A 273 19.10 2.82 19.17
N ASP A 274 20.10 3.56 18.70
CA ASP A 274 20.43 3.67 17.29
C ASP A 274 21.42 2.58 16.89
N GLU A 275 20.93 1.63 16.10
CA GLU A 275 21.72 0.47 15.65
C GLU A 275 22.92 0.84 14.79
N SER A 276 22.88 1.99 14.10
CA SER A 276 23.99 2.42 13.25
C SER A 276 25.20 2.92 14.04
N SER A 277 24.98 3.39 15.27
CA SER A 277 25.99 4.10 16.07
C SER A 277 26.32 3.43 17.41
N ASN A 278 25.61 2.37 17.80
CA ASN A 278 25.78 1.70 19.09
C ASN A 278 27.05 0.82 19.22
N GLY A 279 27.67 0.44 18.10
CA GLY A 279 28.88 -0.38 17.99
C GLY A 279 28.76 -1.82 18.51
N THR A 280 27.54 -2.31 18.78
CA THR A 280 27.25 -3.62 19.40
C THR A 280 25.83 -4.06 19.05
N LYS A 281 25.52 -5.37 19.03
CA LYS A 281 24.14 -5.87 18.88
C LYS A 281 23.14 -5.16 19.81
N GLY A 282 22.30 -4.28 19.26
CA GLY A 282 21.28 -3.54 19.98
C GLY A 282 19.91 -4.22 19.94
N PRO A 283 18.87 -3.60 20.51
CA PRO A 283 17.52 -4.16 20.56
C PRO A 283 16.99 -4.68 19.23
N ALA A 284 17.17 -3.95 18.12
CA ALA A 284 16.63 -4.38 16.82
C ALA A 284 17.29 -5.67 16.35
N ASP A 285 18.62 -5.72 16.43
CA ASP A 285 19.35 -6.95 16.09
C ASP A 285 19.03 -8.11 17.03
N TRP A 286 18.76 -7.87 18.32
CA TRP A 286 18.33 -8.94 19.24
C TRP A 286 16.94 -9.43 18.92
N PHE A 287 16.00 -8.52 18.60
CA PHE A 287 14.66 -8.90 18.20
C PHE A 287 14.64 -9.74 16.95
N THR A 288 15.53 -9.48 16.00
CA THR A 288 15.51 -10.20 14.72
C THR A 288 16.44 -11.38 14.62
N LYS A 289 17.67 -11.24 15.11
CA LYS A 289 18.76 -12.21 14.90
C LYS A 289 19.09 -13.05 16.14
N ALA A 290 18.39 -12.88 17.27
CA ALA A 290 18.64 -13.67 18.48
C ALA A 290 20.13 -13.71 18.94
N GLU A 291 20.79 -14.86 19.11
CA GLU A 291 22.21 -14.94 19.51
C GLU A 291 23.17 -14.72 18.34
N PHE A 292 22.97 -15.45 17.24
CA PHE A 292 23.90 -15.44 16.11
C PHE A 292 23.77 -14.16 15.28
N SER A 293 24.85 -13.73 14.65
CA SER A 293 24.86 -12.48 13.88
C SER A 293 24.76 -12.70 12.38
N ASP A 294 24.89 -13.95 11.94
CA ASP A 294 24.82 -14.37 10.55
C ASP A 294 24.50 -15.88 10.43
N ALA A 295 23.94 -16.28 9.29
CA ALA A 295 23.58 -17.68 9.01
C ALA A 295 24.79 -18.64 9.00
N GLN A 296 26.02 -18.12 8.88
CA GLN A 296 27.24 -18.93 8.90
C GLN A 296 27.66 -19.32 10.32
N SER A 297 27.27 -18.55 11.34
CA SER A 297 27.54 -18.80 12.76
C SER A 297 26.47 -19.63 13.45
N GLY A 298 25.26 -19.69 12.88
CA GLY A 298 24.13 -20.52 13.31
C GLY A 298 22.80 -19.97 12.79
N SER A 299 21.69 -20.66 13.06
CA SER A 299 20.33 -20.18 12.73
C SER A 299 19.46 -20.23 13.99
N ASP A 300 19.37 -19.10 14.67
CA ASP A 300 18.50 -18.92 15.83
C ASP A 300 17.64 -17.66 15.77
N GLY A 301 17.61 -16.99 14.62
CA GLY A 301 16.77 -15.83 14.38
C GLY A 301 15.30 -16.11 14.69
N THR A 302 14.58 -15.04 15.01
CA THR A 302 13.20 -15.10 15.48
C THR A 302 12.20 -15.18 14.33
N ASP A 303 12.66 -15.39 13.09
CA ASP A 303 11.77 -15.67 11.99
C ASP A 303 11.17 -17.09 12.13
N LYS A 304 9.98 -17.28 11.57
CA LYS A 304 9.18 -18.50 11.66
C LYS A 304 9.93 -19.70 11.09
N ASP A 305 10.69 -19.49 10.01
CA ASP A 305 11.52 -20.50 9.35
C ASP A 305 12.91 -20.67 9.99
N ARG A 306 13.17 -20.00 11.12
CA ARG A 306 14.43 -19.97 11.88
C ARG A 306 15.55 -19.12 11.27
N THR A 307 15.26 -18.38 10.19
CA THR A 307 16.14 -17.32 9.72
C THR A 307 15.99 -16.06 10.59
N ASP A 308 16.75 -15.02 10.27
CA ASP A 308 16.66 -13.74 10.96
C ASP A 308 15.46 -12.95 10.40
N MET A 309 14.61 -12.40 11.28
CA MET A 309 13.61 -11.43 10.84
C MET A 309 14.29 -10.20 10.18
N LEU A 310 13.52 -9.42 9.45
CA LEU A 310 13.91 -8.06 9.08
C LEU A 310 13.41 -7.04 10.11
N PHE A 311 14.21 -5.99 10.30
CA PHE A 311 13.75 -4.72 10.87
C PHE A 311 13.86 -3.63 9.83
N ASP A 312 13.03 -2.60 9.98
CA ASP A 312 12.87 -1.57 8.97
C ASP A 312 14.16 -0.77 8.74
N ASN A 313 14.40 -0.44 7.48
CA ASN A 313 15.38 0.57 7.06
C ASN A 313 14.68 1.88 6.69
N ALA A 314 13.56 2.19 7.37
CA ALA A 314 12.71 3.30 7.00
C ALA A 314 13.50 4.61 6.96
N THR A 315 13.23 5.39 5.91
CA THR A 315 13.75 6.75 5.78
C THR A 315 12.60 7.68 5.46
N GLU A 316 12.82 8.95 5.75
CA GLU A 316 11.93 10.02 5.30
C GLU A 316 12.10 10.19 3.79
N HIS A 317 10.98 10.19 3.08
CA HIS A 317 10.92 10.05 1.63
C HIS A 317 11.75 11.11 0.86
N PHE A 318 11.71 12.37 1.27
CA PHE A 318 12.33 13.47 0.52
C PHE A 318 13.78 13.75 0.93
N SER A 319 14.10 13.56 2.21
CA SER A 319 15.41 13.85 2.79
C SER A 319 16.32 12.64 2.85
N GLY A 320 15.76 11.43 2.77
CA GLY A 320 16.47 10.17 2.99
C GLY A 320 16.97 9.98 4.43
N SER A 321 16.50 10.81 5.37
CA SER A 321 16.93 10.73 6.77
C SER A 321 16.23 9.56 7.47
N ASP A 322 17.00 8.79 8.20
CA ASP A 322 16.54 7.69 9.06
C ASP A 322 16.23 8.14 10.51
N ASN A 323 16.41 9.43 10.81
CA ASN A 323 16.24 9.97 12.15
C ASN A 323 14.76 9.96 12.55
N THR A 324 14.46 9.28 13.65
CA THR A 324 13.13 9.32 14.26
C THR A 324 13.10 10.22 15.48
N GLN A 325 14.22 10.40 16.20
CA GLN A 325 14.37 11.43 17.23
C GLN A 325 15.72 12.15 17.09
N SER A 326 15.69 13.48 16.98
CA SER A 326 16.89 14.31 16.83
C SER A 326 17.81 13.83 15.68
N SER A 327 18.95 13.22 16.00
CA SER A 327 19.93 12.66 15.05
C SER A 327 20.11 11.15 15.21
N SER A 328 19.06 10.45 15.67
CA SER A 328 19.08 9.02 15.93
C SER A 328 17.81 8.35 15.40
N LYS A 329 17.95 7.11 14.93
CA LYS A 329 16.83 6.19 14.69
C LYS A 329 16.59 5.39 15.97
N LEU A 330 15.50 5.68 16.69
CA LEU A 330 15.14 5.01 17.95
C LEU A 330 13.85 4.19 17.82
N ASP A 331 12.92 4.68 17.00
CA ASP A 331 11.69 3.97 16.61
C ASP A 331 11.93 2.99 15.45
N TYR A 332 11.51 1.74 15.66
CA TYR A 332 11.68 0.64 14.72
C TYR A 332 10.42 -0.24 14.63
N LEU A 333 10.32 -0.95 13.52
CA LEU A 333 9.41 -2.07 13.26
C LEU A 333 10.25 -3.26 12.79
N SER A 334 9.94 -4.47 13.26
CA SER A 334 10.53 -5.73 12.76
C SER A 334 9.47 -6.79 12.57
N TRP A 335 9.61 -7.64 11.56
CA TRP A 335 8.61 -8.62 11.17
C TRP A 335 9.25 -9.90 10.61
N GLN A 336 8.48 -10.98 10.65
CA GLN A 336 8.80 -12.26 10.03
C GLN A 336 8.67 -12.18 8.51
N ASP A 337 9.78 -11.92 7.82
CA ASP A 337 9.81 -11.72 6.37
C ASP A 337 9.72 -13.02 5.57
N SER A 338 9.91 -14.18 6.22
CA SER A 338 9.53 -15.48 5.65
C SER A 338 8.02 -15.60 5.33
N VAL A 339 7.18 -14.76 5.95
CA VAL A 339 5.72 -14.74 5.72
C VAL A 339 5.26 -13.42 5.10
N ALA A 340 5.75 -12.27 5.59
CA ALA A 340 5.30 -10.96 5.17
C ALA A 340 6.40 -10.18 4.43
N THR A 341 6.20 -9.95 3.14
CA THR A 341 7.19 -9.25 2.30
C THR A 341 7.05 -7.74 2.43
N LEU A 342 8.16 -7.02 2.59
CA LEU A 342 8.15 -5.56 2.65
C LEU A 342 7.79 -4.95 1.29
N ARG A 343 6.76 -4.12 1.24
CA ARG A 343 6.53 -3.22 0.10
C ARG A 343 7.27 -1.91 0.26
N ARG A 344 7.20 -1.31 1.45
CA ARG A 344 7.90 -0.06 1.78
C ARG A 344 8.02 0.14 3.28
N ALA A 345 9.03 0.90 3.68
CA ALA A 345 9.25 1.37 5.03
C ALA A 345 9.50 2.89 4.99
N VAL A 346 8.81 3.65 5.83
CA VAL A 346 8.75 5.12 5.72
C VAL A 346 8.77 5.78 7.09
N ILE A 347 9.53 6.86 7.21
CA ILE A 347 9.42 7.82 8.30
C ILE A 347 8.63 9.02 7.79
N PHE A 348 7.54 9.40 8.47
CA PHE A 348 6.82 10.62 8.08
C PHE A 348 7.30 11.83 8.89
N ASN A 349 7.82 12.84 8.20
CA ASN A 349 8.23 14.11 8.79
C ASN A 349 7.80 15.28 7.91
N SER A 350 6.71 15.95 8.31
CA SER A 350 6.13 17.08 7.56
C SER A 350 7.15 18.19 7.25
N ALA A 351 8.19 18.34 8.07
CA ALA A 351 9.22 19.37 7.87
C ALA A 351 10.11 19.12 6.64
N ALA A 352 10.23 17.87 6.22
CA ALA A 352 11.00 17.48 5.03
C ALA A 352 10.13 17.44 3.76
N VAL A 353 8.81 17.36 3.92
CA VAL A 353 7.87 17.35 2.80
C VAL A 353 7.80 18.74 2.14
N PRO A 354 8.05 18.85 0.81
CA PRO A 354 7.99 20.12 0.11
C PRO A 354 6.63 20.83 0.23
N SER A 355 6.65 22.15 0.13
CA SER A 355 5.41 22.95 0.10
C SER A 355 4.57 22.56 -1.11
N GLY A 356 3.28 22.29 -0.91
CA GLY A 356 2.37 21.80 -1.95
C GLY A 356 2.29 20.27 -2.07
N LEU A 357 3.18 19.52 -1.42
CA LEU A 357 3.16 18.04 -1.39
C LEU A 357 2.79 17.47 -0.02
N GLN A 358 2.28 18.32 0.86
CA GLN A 358 1.81 17.91 2.17
C GLN A 358 0.56 17.04 2.00
N PRO A 359 0.37 16.01 2.85
CA PRO A 359 -0.88 15.28 2.87
C PRO A 359 -2.07 16.25 2.99
N PRO A 360 -3.18 16.00 2.26
CA PRO A 360 -4.35 16.88 2.28
C PRO A 360 -4.95 17.01 3.68
N GLU A 361 -4.81 16.02 4.55
CA GLU A 361 -5.26 16.05 5.94
C GLU A 361 -4.46 17.04 6.81
N LEU A 362 -3.26 17.46 6.39
CA LEU A 362 -2.51 18.55 7.04
C LEU A 362 -2.95 19.94 6.55
N ALA A 363 -3.79 20.03 5.51
CA ALA A 363 -4.23 21.31 4.97
C ALA A 363 -4.92 22.16 6.04
N GLY A 364 -4.46 23.41 6.19
CA GLY A 364 -4.98 24.33 7.18
C GLY A 364 -4.47 24.13 8.62
N PHE A 365 -3.54 23.19 8.88
CA PHE A 365 -2.81 23.16 10.15
C PHE A 365 -2.06 24.49 10.34
N SER A 366 -2.59 25.30 11.26
CA SER A 366 -2.48 26.77 11.24
C SER A 366 -1.06 27.30 10.97
N ILE A 367 -0.98 28.18 9.97
CA ILE A 367 0.19 28.93 9.48
C ILE A 367 1.14 28.12 8.60
N ASN A 368 1.41 26.84 8.92
CA ASN A 368 2.41 26.06 8.18
C ASN A 368 2.30 24.53 8.43
N PRO A 369 1.84 23.72 7.46
CA PRO A 369 1.74 22.25 7.61
C PRO A 369 3.11 21.57 7.82
N GLN A 370 4.21 22.16 7.35
CA GLN A 370 5.56 21.63 7.59
C GLN A 370 5.91 21.54 9.09
N LEU A 371 5.25 22.30 9.96
CA LEU A 371 5.50 22.28 11.40
C LEU A 371 4.75 21.18 12.15
N ALA A 372 3.87 20.42 11.48
CA ALA A 372 3.01 19.43 12.12
C ALA A 372 3.81 18.38 12.91
N SER A 373 4.75 17.68 12.27
CA SER A 373 5.54 16.62 12.94
C SER A 373 6.34 17.16 14.12
N GLY A 374 6.96 18.34 14.00
CA GLY A 374 7.70 18.96 15.11
C GLY A 374 6.82 19.54 16.23
N THR A 375 5.53 19.77 15.96
CA THR A 375 4.54 20.18 16.97
C THR A 375 3.90 18.96 17.64
N ALA A 376 3.79 17.86 16.92
CA ALA A 376 3.14 16.63 17.38
C ALA A 376 3.98 15.85 18.39
N SER A 377 5.27 15.67 18.12
CA SER A 377 6.19 14.89 18.95
C SER A 377 7.65 15.24 18.61
N ASP A 378 8.56 15.02 19.56
CA ASP A 378 10.00 15.02 19.29
C ASP A 378 10.46 13.75 18.55
N HIS A 379 9.62 12.71 18.53
CA HIS A 379 9.75 11.52 17.70
C HIS A 379 8.99 11.63 16.37
N ARG A 380 9.32 10.77 15.40
CA ARG A 380 8.65 10.68 14.10
C ARG A 380 7.97 9.33 13.93
N PRO A 381 6.75 9.30 13.38
CA PRO A 381 6.09 8.04 13.08
C PRO A 381 6.85 7.25 12.03
N VAL A 382 6.97 5.95 12.27
CA VAL A 382 7.54 4.97 11.35
C VAL A 382 6.42 4.02 10.94
N PHE A 383 6.28 3.73 9.66
CA PHE A 383 5.37 2.69 9.20
C PHE A 383 5.99 1.82 8.12
N VAL A 384 5.46 0.60 8.03
CA VAL A 384 5.73 -0.34 6.94
C VAL A 384 4.42 -0.71 6.28
N ASP A 385 4.46 -0.92 4.97
CA ASP A 385 3.41 -1.62 4.23
C ASP A 385 3.93 -3.02 3.90
N LEU A 386 3.21 -4.04 4.33
CA LEU A 386 3.57 -5.43 4.14
C LEU A 386 2.62 -6.10 3.15
N ILE A 387 3.20 -6.80 2.18
CA ILE A 387 2.50 -7.77 1.34
C ILE A 387 2.38 -9.03 2.18
N VAL A 388 1.16 -9.34 2.58
CA VAL A 388 0.84 -10.49 3.43
C VAL A 388 0.12 -11.56 2.61
N PRO A 389 0.16 -12.84 3.02
CA PRO A 389 -0.53 -13.92 2.33
C PRO A 389 -2.04 -13.66 2.17
N LEU A 390 -2.55 -13.78 0.94
CA LEU A 390 -3.95 -13.50 0.61
C LEU A 390 -4.79 -14.78 0.53
N SER A 391 -6.05 -14.70 0.95
CA SER A 391 -7.01 -15.79 0.83
C SER A 391 -7.33 -16.06 -0.64
N GLY A 392 -7.39 -17.33 -1.04
CA GLY A 392 -7.70 -17.71 -2.43
C GLY A 392 -6.57 -17.50 -3.45
N GLY A 393 -5.43 -16.93 -3.04
CA GLY A 393 -4.20 -16.93 -3.81
C GLY A 393 -3.18 -17.87 -3.16
N SER A 394 -2.91 -19.02 -3.77
CA SER A 394 -1.66 -19.75 -3.50
C SER A 394 -0.44 -19.02 -4.08
N GLY A 395 -0.46 -17.69 -4.05
CA GLY A 395 0.58 -16.83 -4.58
C GLY A 395 1.66 -16.65 -3.52
N THR A 396 2.45 -17.69 -3.28
CA THR A 396 3.88 -17.48 -3.01
C THR A 396 4.39 -16.42 -3.99
N PRO A 397 5.26 -15.48 -3.62
CA PRO A 397 6.00 -14.68 -4.59
C PRO A 397 6.60 -15.65 -5.60
N THR A 398 6.00 -15.75 -6.78
CA THR A 398 6.47 -16.69 -7.80
C THR A 398 7.74 -16.07 -8.36
N GLU A 399 8.81 -16.84 -8.46
CA GLU A 399 10.08 -16.36 -9.00
C GLU A 399 9.92 -15.84 -10.44
N VAL A 400 8.87 -16.29 -11.13
CA VAL A 400 8.51 -15.96 -12.51
C VAL A 400 7.03 -15.59 -12.62
N VAL A 401 6.71 -14.57 -13.42
CA VAL A 401 5.35 -14.12 -13.75
C VAL A 401 5.21 -13.86 -15.26
N ILE A 402 3.98 -13.76 -15.76
CA ILE A 402 3.68 -13.29 -17.12
C ILE A 402 3.82 -11.77 -17.13
N ASN A 403 4.60 -11.22 -18.05
CA ASN A 403 4.87 -9.78 -18.12
C ASN A 403 4.15 -9.08 -19.28
N GLU A 404 4.06 -9.74 -20.43
CA GLU A 404 3.48 -9.16 -21.63
C GLU A 404 2.82 -10.24 -22.51
N VAL A 405 1.69 -9.92 -23.14
CA VAL A 405 0.99 -10.80 -24.10
C VAL A 405 0.52 -9.95 -25.28
N ASP A 406 0.87 -10.34 -26.50
CA ASP A 406 0.39 -9.71 -27.75
C ASP A 406 -0.37 -10.77 -28.57
N ALA A 407 -1.70 -10.63 -28.67
CA ALA A 407 -2.57 -11.59 -29.36
C ALA A 407 -3.07 -11.05 -30.72
N ASP A 408 -3.45 -9.77 -30.81
CA ASP A 408 -4.09 -9.18 -31.99
C ASP A 408 -3.18 -8.17 -32.72
N GLN A 409 -3.08 -8.31 -34.04
CA GLN A 409 -2.36 -7.37 -34.90
C GLN A 409 -3.20 -6.96 -36.10
N SER A 410 -2.84 -5.82 -36.68
CA SER A 410 -3.50 -5.35 -37.90
C SER A 410 -3.32 -6.33 -39.06
N GLY A 411 -4.36 -7.14 -39.34
CA GLY A 411 -4.40 -8.03 -40.50
C GLY A 411 -4.11 -9.48 -40.14
N THR A 412 -2.87 -9.94 -40.37
CA THR A 412 -2.45 -11.28 -39.94
C THR A 412 -1.60 -11.13 -38.70
N ASP A 413 -1.98 -11.86 -37.66
CA ASP A 413 -1.26 -11.95 -36.40
C ASP A 413 0.03 -12.74 -36.65
N SER A 414 1.17 -12.05 -36.76
CA SER A 414 2.47 -12.67 -37.08
C SER A 414 3.59 -12.26 -36.13
N ASN A 415 3.28 -11.37 -35.19
CA ASN A 415 4.17 -10.83 -34.19
C ASN A 415 3.67 -11.18 -32.77
N GLU A 416 2.83 -12.20 -32.63
CA GLU A 416 2.28 -12.63 -31.35
C GLU A 416 3.39 -13.17 -30.45
N PHE A 417 3.32 -12.87 -29.16
CA PHE A 417 4.27 -13.37 -28.18
C PHE A 417 3.70 -13.40 -26.77
N ILE A 418 4.41 -14.13 -25.91
CA ILE A 418 4.20 -14.17 -24.47
C ILE A 418 5.56 -13.91 -23.84
N GLU A 419 5.63 -12.93 -22.96
CA GLU A 419 6.82 -12.62 -22.19
C GLU A 419 6.64 -13.00 -20.73
N LEU A 420 7.67 -13.61 -20.15
CA LEU A 420 7.78 -13.87 -18.73
C LEU A 420 8.82 -12.94 -18.10
N TYR A 421 8.65 -12.62 -16.82
CA TYR A 421 9.60 -11.83 -16.06
C TYR A 421 10.03 -12.50 -14.75
N ALA A 422 11.31 -12.35 -14.39
CA ALA A 422 11.87 -12.72 -13.10
C ALA A 422 12.86 -11.66 -12.60
N ALA A 423 12.65 -11.14 -11.39
CA ALA A 423 13.41 -10.01 -10.84
C ALA A 423 14.92 -10.27 -10.69
N ASN A 424 15.31 -11.52 -10.41
CA ASN A 424 16.70 -11.89 -10.18
C ASN A 424 17.47 -12.23 -11.48
N GLY A 425 16.76 -12.45 -12.59
CA GLY A 425 17.31 -13.06 -13.80
C GLY A 425 17.96 -14.43 -13.52
N ALA A 426 18.32 -15.17 -14.57
CA ALA A 426 18.88 -16.53 -14.46
C ALA A 426 18.00 -17.55 -13.71
N THR A 427 16.72 -17.24 -13.50
CA THR A 427 15.71 -18.13 -12.90
C THR A 427 15.43 -19.30 -13.83
N SER A 428 15.54 -20.52 -13.30
CA SER A 428 15.28 -21.72 -14.09
C SER A 428 13.79 -21.85 -14.41
N LEU A 429 13.47 -22.17 -15.66
CA LEU A 429 12.11 -22.50 -16.10
C LEU A 429 11.89 -24.01 -16.21
N GLN A 430 12.74 -24.80 -15.55
CA GLN A 430 12.57 -26.25 -15.47
C GLN A 430 11.22 -26.59 -14.83
N ASP A 431 10.50 -27.54 -15.40
CA ASP A 431 9.18 -28.00 -14.97
C ASP A 431 8.08 -26.91 -15.03
N HIS A 432 8.32 -25.82 -15.77
CA HIS A 432 7.33 -24.77 -16.03
C HIS A 432 6.64 -24.95 -17.39
N PHE A 433 5.37 -24.57 -17.45
CA PHE A 433 4.54 -24.67 -18.63
C PHE A 433 3.77 -23.37 -18.87
N VAL A 434 3.78 -22.86 -20.09
CA VAL A 434 2.81 -21.85 -20.55
C VAL A 434 1.66 -22.57 -21.23
N VAL A 435 0.44 -22.37 -20.74
CA VAL A 435 -0.78 -23.03 -21.23
C VAL A 435 -1.74 -21.97 -21.76
N LEU A 436 -2.24 -22.18 -22.98
CA LEU A 436 -3.23 -21.30 -23.60
C LEU A 436 -4.62 -21.97 -23.54
N TYR A 437 -5.60 -21.25 -23.02
CA TYR A 437 -6.98 -21.72 -22.82
C TYR A 437 -7.95 -20.98 -23.74
N ASN A 438 -8.91 -21.72 -24.29
CA ASN A 438 -9.96 -21.20 -25.15
C ASN A 438 -11.21 -20.89 -24.33
N GLY A 439 -11.71 -19.66 -24.31
CA GLY A 439 -12.90 -19.29 -23.50
C GLY A 439 -14.22 -19.82 -24.05
N ASN A 440 -14.30 -20.25 -25.31
CA ASN A 440 -15.56 -20.88 -25.79
C ASN A 440 -15.87 -22.20 -25.06
N ASN A 441 -14.89 -22.84 -24.45
CA ASN A 441 -15.06 -24.13 -23.78
C ASN A 441 -14.21 -24.34 -22.53
N ASP A 442 -13.46 -23.34 -22.09
CA ASP A 442 -12.57 -23.38 -20.94
C ASP A 442 -11.54 -24.53 -20.98
N THR A 443 -11.02 -24.86 -22.17
CA THR A 443 -10.04 -25.94 -22.35
C THR A 443 -8.73 -25.48 -22.95
N ALA A 444 -7.64 -26.13 -22.54
CA ALA A 444 -6.31 -25.87 -23.06
C ALA A 444 -6.22 -26.26 -24.54
N TYR A 445 -5.90 -25.30 -25.41
CA TYR A 445 -5.71 -25.51 -26.85
C TYR A 445 -4.23 -25.58 -27.26
N ASN A 446 -3.33 -25.06 -26.43
CA ASN A 446 -1.89 -25.17 -26.65
C ASN A 446 -1.12 -25.18 -25.33
N THR A 447 0.08 -25.76 -25.35
CA THR A 447 0.95 -25.81 -24.17
C THR A 447 2.41 -25.83 -24.60
N PHE A 448 3.21 -24.96 -23.99
CA PHE A 448 4.64 -24.85 -24.22
C PHE A 448 5.39 -25.30 -22.98
N ASP A 449 6.24 -26.30 -23.17
CA ASP A 449 7.17 -26.82 -22.17
C ASP A 449 8.42 -25.94 -22.14
N LEU A 450 8.80 -25.45 -20.96
CA LEU A 450 9.93 -24.53 -20.77
C LEU A 450 11.20 -25.23 -20.26
N ASP A 451 11.20 -26.56 -20.26
CA ASP A 451 12.34 -27.35 -19.82
C ASP A 451 13.66 -26.96 -20.49
N GLY A 452 14.71 -26.90 -19.67
CA GLY A 452 16.05 -26.49 -20.08
C GLY A 452 16.20 -25.00 -20.41
N GLN A 453 15.15 -24.18 -20.21
CA GLN A 453 15.23 -22.72 -20.35
C GLN A 453 15.48 -22.05 -19.00
N SER A 454 15.85 -20.77 -19.07
CA SER A 454 15.96 -19.90 -17.90
C SER A 454 15.69 -18.48 -18.33
N VAL A 455 15.08 -17.68 -17.44
CA VAL A 455 14.94 -16.25 -17.68
C VAL A 455 16.35 -15.64 -17.78
N PRO A 456 16.67 -14.83 -18.80
CA PRO A 456 17.99 -14.24 -18.96
C PRO A 456 18.28 -13.20 -17.86
N ALA A 457 19.51 -12.69 -17.84
CA ALA A 457 19.98 -11.79 -16.78
C ALA A 457 19.35 -10.38 -16.83
N ASP A 458 18.72 -10.01 -17.94
CA ASP A 458 17.92 -8.78 -18.07
C ASP A 458 16.51 -8.92 -17.48
N GLY A 459 16.11 -10.14 -17.10
CA GLY A 459 14.86 -10.43 -16.43
C GLY A 459 13.69 -10.77 -17.35
N PHE A 460 13.86 -10.76 -18.68
CA PHE A 460 12.76 -10.94 -19.65
C PHE A 460 12.96 -12.20 -20.50
N PHE A 461 11.96 -13.08 -20.55
CA PHE A 461 12.00 -14.29 -21.37
C PHE A 461 10.85 -14.30 -22.37
N VAL A 462 11.16 -14.19 -23.67
CA VAL A 462 10.16 -14.02 -24.73
C VAL A 462 9.92 -15.32 -25.50
N LEU A 463 8.68 -15.80 -25.51
CA LEU A 463 8.18 -16.87 -26.37
C LEU A 463 7.53 -16.26 -27.62
N GLY A 464 7.97 -16.67 -28.81
CA GLY A 464 7.43 -16.12 -30.05
C GLY A 464 7.76 -16.93 -31.32
N PRO A 465 7.29 -16.49 -32.50
CA PRO A 465 7.42 -17.23 -33.74
C PRO A 465 8.88 -17.32 -34.20
N SER A 466 9.23 -18.46 -34.82
CA SER A 466 10.54 -18.59 -35.47
C SER A 466 10.65 -17.64 -36.67
N GLY A 467 11.81 -17.01 -36.86
CA GLY A 467 12.08 -16.17 -38.04
C GLY A 467 12.29 -14.68 -37.75
N GLY A 468 12.24 -14.27 -36.48
CA GLY A 468 12.63 -12.92 -36.04
C GLY A 468 11.58 -11.83 -36.30
N ALA A 469 10.31 -12.20 -36.36
CA ALA A 469 9.20 -11.24 -36.45
C ALA A 469 9.04 -10.46 -35.14
N VAL A 470 9.22 -11.15 -34.01
CA VAL A 470 9.26 -10.57 -32.66
C VAL A 470 10.73 -10.33 -32.26
N PRO A 471 11.12 -9.11 -31.86
CA PRO A 471 12.44 -8.84 -31.31
C PRO A 471 12.71 -9.66 -30.03
N ASN A 472 13.98 -9.95 -29.75
CA ASN A 472 14.41 -10.56 -28.49
C ASN A 472 13.74 -11.91 -28.14
N THR A 473 13.21 -12.66 -29.11
CA THR A 473 12.65 -14.00 -28.85
C THR A 473 13.73 -14.96 -28.34
N ASP A 474 13.55 -15.46 -27.12
CA ASP A 474 14.43 -16.46 -26.50
C ASP A 474 14.05 -17.88 -26.91
N LEU A 475 12.75 -18.16 -27.00
CA LEU A 475 12.22 -19.48 -27.36
C LEU A 475 11.17 -19.39 -28.47
N SER A 476 11.37 -20.20 -29.51
CA SER A 476 10.33 -20.52 -30.49
C SER A 476 9.90 -21.97 -30.33
N PRO A 477 8.95 -22.26 -29.42
CA PRO A 477 8.61 -23.63 -29.07
C PRO A 477 7.86 -24.33 -30.21
N ALA A 478 7.97 -25.66 -30.24
CA ALA A 478 7.18 -26.46 -31.16
C ALA A 478 5.69 -26.27 -30.84
N GLY A 479 4.89 -25.88 -31.84
CA GLY A 479 3.48 -25.54 -31.64
C GLY A 479 3.19 -24.04 -31.57
N PHE A 480 4.21 -23.17 -31.63
CA PHE A 480 4.06 -21.73 -31.86
C PHE A 480 4.21 -21.44 -33.37
N PRO A 481 3.12 -21.38 -34.16
CA PRO A 481 3.21 -21.14 -35.60
C PRO A 481 3.73 -19.73 -35.91
N SER A 482 4.09 -19.48 -37.16
CA SER A 482 4.56 -18.16 -37.62
C SER A 482 3.45 -17.09 -37.67
N SER A 483 2.21 -17.48 -37.37
CA SER A 483 1.05 -16.59 -37.35
C SER A 483 -0.16 -17.26 -36.71
N ASN A 484 -1.04 -16.51 -36.06
CA ASN A 484 -2.24 -16.96 -35.35
C ASN A 484 -1.87 -18.05 -34.32
N ALA A 485 -0.84 -17.80 -33.54
CA ALA A 485 -0.34 -18.69 -32.48
C ALA A 485 -1.18 -18.59 -31.20
N ILE A 486 -1.63 -17.38 -30.90
CA ILE A 486 -2.49 -16.98 -29.80
C ILE A 486 -3.87 -16.67 -30.40
N GLN A 487 -4.95 -16.93 -29.67
CA GLN A 487 -6.30 -16.74 -30.21
C GLN A 487 -6.78 -15.33 -29.88
N ASN A 488 -7.43 -14.69 -30.86
CA ASN A 488 -8.21 -13.47 -30.63
C ASN A 488 -9.58 -13.90 -30.11
N GLY A 489 -9.97 -13.37 -28.96
CA GLY A 489 -11.17 -13.77 -28.25
C GLY A 489 -11.01 -13.62 -26.75
N ALA A 490 -12.09 -13.86 -26.01
CA ALA A 490 -12.04 -14.02 -24.57
C ALA A 490 -11.33 -15.34 -24.25
N ASP A 491 -10.04 -15.29 -23.97
CA ASP A 491 -9.13 -16.43 -23.85
C ASP A 491 -8.14 -16.18 -22.69
N ALA A 492 -7.22 -17.11 -22.42
CA ALA A 492 -6.24 -16.93 -21.34
C ALA A 492 -4.87 -17.52 -21.62
N VAL A 493 -3.85 -16.86 -21.06
CA VAL A 493 -2.49 -17.38 -20.90
C VAL A 493 -2.27 -17.69 -19.43
N ALA A 494 -1.80 -18.89 -19.10
CA ALA A 494 -1.50 -19.29 -17.73
C ALA A 494 -0.10 -19.93 -17.63
N LEU A 495 0.63 -19.57 -16.59
CA LEU A 495 1.92 -20.14 -16.21
C LEU A 495 1.72 -21.16 -15.09
N TRP A 496 2.12 -22.40 -15.35
CA TRP A 496 2.03 -23.53 -14.42
C TRP A 496 3.42 -24.05 -14.08
N HIS A 497 3.57 -24.63 -12.90
CA HIS A 497 4.76 -25.33 -12.47
C HIS A 497 4.40 -26.73 -11.96
N ASP A 498 5.22 -27.72 -12.28
CA ASP A 498 5.13 -29.08 -11.73
C ASP A 498 6.32 -29.37 -10.81
N PRO A 499 6.16 -29.22 -9.48
CA PRO A 499 7.25 -29.51 -8.54
C PRO A 499 7.77 -30.95 -8.58
N SER A 500 7.04 -31.88 -9.20
CA SER A 500 7.42 -33.29 -9.28
C SER A 500 8.24 -33.65 -10.53
N GLY A 501 8.26 -32.78 -11.55
CA GLY A 501 8.89 -33.03 -12.85
C GLY A 501 8.31 -34.24 -13.61
N ALA A 502 7.06 -34.60 -13.35
CA ALA A 502 6.38 -35.76 -13.92
C ALA A 502 5.47 -35.40 -15.11
N LEU A 503 5.00 -34.16 -15.17
CA LEU A 503 4.14 -33.64 -16.23
C LEU A 503 4.96 -33.33 -17.49
N THR A 504 4.23 -33.26 -18.60
CA THR A 504 4.74 -32.87 -19.93
C THR A 504 3.68 -32.00 -20.58
N ALA A 505 4.01 -31.24 -21.63
CA ALA A 505 3.01 -30.46 -22.38
C ALA A 505 1.77 -31.27 -22.81
N GLY A 506 1.94 -32.56 -23.14
CA GLY A 506 0.83 -33.45 -23.50
C GLY A 506 -0.16 -33.75 -22.36
N SER A 507 0.22 -33.47 -21.10
CA SER A 507 -0.63 -33.67 -19.92
C SER A 507 -1.75 -32.65 -19.85
N PHE A 508 -1.51 -31.43 -20.34
CA PHE A 508 -2.49 -30.33 -20.37
C PHE A 508 -3.41 -30.38 -21.59
N THR A 509 -3.06 -31.12 -22.64
CA THR A 509 -3.83 -31.13 -23.91
C THR A 509 -5.30 -31.51 -23.70
N GLY A 510 -6.21 -30.57 -23.99
CA GLY A 510 -7.66 -30.76 -23.85
C GLY A 510 -8.16 -30.86 -22.40
N SER A 511 -7.30 -30.56 -21.41
CA SER A 511 -7.73 -30.40 -20.02
C SER A 511 -8.61 -29.16 -19.87
N SER A 512 -9.60 -29.23 -18.97
CA SER A 512 -10.38 -28.06 -18.60
C SER A 512 -9.61 -27.25 -17.57
N VAL A 513 -9.70 -25.92 -17.66
CA VAL A 513 -9.13 -24.99 -16.68
C VAL A 513 -9.58 -25.28 -15.24
N SER A 514 -10.80 -25.80 -15.07
CA SER A 514 -11.39 -26.17 -13.78
C SER A 514 -10.92 -27.54 -13.24
N ALA A 515 -10.17 -28.29 -14.04
CA ALA A 515 -9.63 -29.60 -13.69
C ALA A 515 -8.25 -29.80 -14.35
N PRO A 516 -7.24 -29.00 -13.96
CA PRO A 516 -5.88 -29.12 -14.49
C PRO A 516 -5.27 -30.48 -14.10
N PRO A 517 -4.19 -30.91 -14.78
CA PRO A 517 -3.49 -32.15 -14.45
C PRO A 517 -3.09 -32.20 -12.96
N ALA A 518 -3.27 -33.35 -12.33
CA ALA A 518 -2.91 -33.53 -10.93
C ALA A 518 -1.40 -33.28 -10.74
N GLY A 519 -1.05 -32.40 -9.79
CA GLY A 519 0.33 -32.00 -9.50
C GLY A 519 0.74 -30.68 -10.15
N ALA A 520 -0.03 -30.15 -11.10
CA ALA A 520 0.21 -28.81 -11.64
C ALA A 520 -0.19 -27.73 -10.63
N VAL A 521 0.70 -26.77 -10.41
CA VAL A 521 0.49 -25.59 -9.55
C VAL A 521 0.40 -24.36 -10.45
N LEU A 522 -0.71 -23.61 -10.34
CA LEU A 522 -0.85 -22.35 -11.07
C LEU A 522 0.06 -21.31 -10.42
N LEU A 523 0.95 -20.71 -11.21
CA LEU A 523 1.81 -19.63 -10.75
C LEU A 523 1.21 -18.27 -11.09
N ASP A 524 0.80 -18.07 -12.34
CA ASP A 524 0.30 -16.79 -12.82
C ASP A 524 -0.65 -16.97 -14.02
N ALA A 525 -1.47 -15.97 -14.31
CA ALA A 525 -2.39 -16.00 -15.43
C ALA A 525 -2.88 -14.61 -15.84
N VAL A 526 -3.18 -14.46 -17.12
CA VAL A 526 -3.91 -13.32 -17.69
C VAL A 526 -5.08 -13.88 -18.50
N VAL A 527 -6.29 -13.53 -18.08
CA VAL A 527 -7.48 -13.68 -18.91
C VAL A 527 -7.63 -12.40 -19.71
N TYR A 528 -7.72 -12.52 -21.03
CA TYR A 528 -7.71 -11.39 -21.95
C TYR A 528 -8.83 -11.45 -22.99
N ASP A 529 -9.07 -10.34 -23.68
CA ASP A 529 -9.90 -10.31 -24.89
C ASP A 529 -9.45 -9.30 -25.95
N THR A 530 -10.13 -9.36 -27.09
CA THR A 530 -9.93 -8.49 -28.25
C THR A 530 -11.19 -7.67 -28.57
N SER A 531 -11.87 -7.13 -27.56
CA SER A 531 -13.22 -6.51 -27.58
C SER A 531 -14.39 -7.49 -27.47
N ASP A 532 -14.15 -8.62 -26.83
CA ASP A 532 -15.16 -9.62 -26.54
C ASP A 532 -15.78 -9.38 -25.15
N GLY A 533 -16.75 -10.21 -24.76
CA GLY A 533 -17.31 -10.15 -23.41
C GLY A 533 -16.50 -11.00 -22.43
N ASP A 534 -16.44 -10.58 -21.16
CA ASP A 534 -15.75 -11.30 -20.09
C ASP A 534 -16.13 -12.79 -20.00
N ASP A 535 -15.11 -13.64 -19.96
CA ASP A 535 -15.27 -15.07 -19.74
C ASP A 535 -15.30 -15.41 -18.25
N GLY A 536 -16.50 -15.67 -17.73
CA GLY A 536 -16.67 -16.00 -16.31
C GLY A 536 -16.04 -17.34 -15.89
N GLY A 537 -15.87 -18.29 -16.81
CA GLY A 537 -15.28 -19.61 -16.53
C GLY A 537 -13.78 -19.49 -16.29
N LEU A 538 -13.07 -18.91 -17.25
CA LEU A 538 -11.64 -18.61 -17.15
C LEU A 538 -11.33 -17.69 -15.96
N LEU A 539 -12.08 -16.59 -15.79
CA LEU A 539 -11.88 -15.67 -14.65
C LEU A 539 -12.05 -16.40 -13.31
N SER A 540 -13.06 -17.25 -13.18
CA SER A 540 -13.31 -17.98 -11.92
C SER A 540 -12.23 -19.01 -11.57
N ALA A 541 -11.52 -19.53 -12.57
CA ALA A 541 -10.55 -20.60 -12.38
C ALA A 541 -9.11 -20.10 -12.33
N LEU A 542 -8.77 -19.07 -13.10
CA LEU A 542 -7.40 -18.57 -13.24
C LEU A 542 -7.15 -17.30 -12.45
N THR A 543 -8.07 -16.35 -12.46
CA THR A 543 -7.87 -15.03 -11.83
C THR A 543 -9.12 -14.59 -11.05
N PRO A 544 -9.51 -15.32 -9.97
CA PRO A 544 -10.75 -15.05 -9.27
C PRO A 544 -10.78 -13.62 -8.72
N GLY A 545 -11.87 -12.89 -9.00
CA GLY A 545 -12.06 -11.52 -8.52
C GLY A 545 -11.31 -10.44 -9.32
N GLN A 546 -10.52 -10.82 -10.32
CA GLN A 546 -9.80 -9.90 -11.19
C GLN A 546 -10.56 -9.57 -12.48
N ALA A 547 -10.14 -8.53 -13.19
CA ALA A 547 -10.74 -8.14 -14.47
C ALA A 547 -10.10 -8.89 -15.65
N GLN A 548 -10.89 -9.17 -16.68
CA GLN A 548 -10.36 -9.57 -17.99
C GLN A 548 -9.75 -8.34 -18.68
N ILE A 549 -8.59 -8.51 -19.33
CA ILE A 549 -7.85 -7.39 -19.94
C ILE A 549 -8.11 -7.36 -21.45
N ASN A 550 -8.75 -6.29 -21.92
CA ASN A 550 -9.00 -6.09 -23.35
C ASN A 550 -7.79 -5.42 -24.03
N GLU A 551 -7.09 -6.16 -24.88
CA GLU A 551 -5.95 -5.68 -25.68
C GLU A 551 -6.34 -4.49 -26.57
N ASN A 552 -7.55 -4.52 -27.11
CA ASN A 552 -8.13 -3.45 -27.91
C ASN A 552 -8.91 -2.42 -27.06
N GLY A 553 -8.68 -2.36 -25.74
CA GLY A 553 -9.38 -1.46 -24.83
C GLY A 553 -9.22 0.04 -25.17
N LEU A 554 -8.18 0.39 -25.93
CA LEU A 554 -7.92 1.76 -26.44
C LEU A 554 -8.24 1.91 -27.94
N GLY A 555 -8.89 0.93 -28.57
CA GLY A 555 -9.13 0.91 -30.02
C GLY A 555 -7.86 0.73 -30.88
N LEU A 556 -6.76 0.28 -30.25
CA LEU A 556 -5.43 0.15 -30.84
C LEU A 556 -4.90 -1.29 -30.77
N GLY A 557 -5.76 -2.30 -30.60
CA GLY A 557 -5.39 -3.71 -30.44
C GLY A 557 -4.40 -4.15 -31.50
N GLY A 558 -4.65 -3.80 -32.77
CA GLY A 558 -3.76 -4.18 -33.87
C GLY A 558 -2.33 -3.59 -33.87
N VAL A 559 -1.95 -2.79 -32.87
CA VAL A 559 -0.60 -2.23 -32.64
C VAL A 559 -0.19 -2.18 -31.16
N HIS A 560 -1.00 -2.71 -30.24
CA HIS A 560 -0.77 -2.71 -28.80
C HIS A 560 -0.77 -4.15 -28.27
N SER A 561 -0.06 -4.38 -27.18
CA SER A 561 -0.07 -5.60 -26.39
C SER A 561 -0.66 -5.34 -25.01
N ILE A 562 -0.86 -6.40 -24.23
CA ILE A 562 -1.22 -6.39 -22.81
C ILE A 562 0.07 -6.43 -21.98
N ASN A 563 0.31 -5.41 -21.17
CA ASN A 563 1.57 -5.15 -20.49
C ASN A 563 1.37 -5.04 -18.97
N ARG A 564 2.16 -5.76 -18.18
CA ARG A 564 2.18 -5.63 -16.72
C ARG A 564 2.98 -4.39 -16.30
N LEU A 565 2.41 -3.55 -15.45
CA LEU A 565 3.00 -2.28 -15.01
C LEU A 565 2.91 -2.13 -13.48
N PRO A 566 4.05 -2.04 -12.76
CA PRO A 566 5.42 -2.23 -13.25
C PRO A 566 5.71 -3.69 -13.64
N ASP A 567 6.81 -3.91 -14.38
CA ASP A 567 7.29 -5.26 -14.71
C ASP A 567 7.42 -6.13 -13.46
N GLY A 568 7.10 -7.42 -13.60
CA GLY A 568 7.29 -8.37 -12.50
C GLY A 568 6.37 -8.21 -11.29
N GLY A 569 5.30 -7.40 -11.41
CA GLY A 569 4.28 -7.22 -10.37
C GLY A 569 3.69 -8.53 -9.83
N LEU A 570 2.75 -8.44 -8.88
CA LEU A 570 2.22 -9.62 -8.19
C LEU A 570 1.53 -10.61 -9.14
N ALA A 571 1.83 -11.90 -8.98
CA ALA A 571 1.17 -12.98 -9.69
C ALA A 571 -0.36 -12.96 -9.47
N LEU A 572 -1.12 -13.33 -10.50
CA LEU A 572 -2.58 -13.42 -10.52
C LEU A 572 -3.31 -12.09 -10.28
N ILE A 573 -2.60 -10.95 -10.29
CA ILE A 573 -3.20 -9.62 -10.17
C ILE A 573 -3.26 -8.98 -11.56
N THR A 574 -4.45 -8.91 -12.15
CA THR A 574 -4.61 -8.34 -13.50
C THR A 574 -4.79 -6.82 -13.48
N SER A 575 -5.08 -6.21 -12.31
CA SER A 575 -5.26 -4.75 -12.18
C SER A 575 -4.00 -3.94 -12.48
N THR A 576 -2.82 -4.58 -12.51
CA THR A 576 -1.55 -3.96 -12.90
C THR A 576 -1.32 -3.99 -14.41
N TYR A 577 -2.20 -4.59 -15.20
CA TYR A 577 -2.05 -4.62 -16.65
C TYR A 577 -2.67 -3.40 -17.32
N GLY A 578 -2.02 -2.93 -18.38
CA GLY A 578 -2.53 -1.93 -19.32
C GLY A 578 -2.20 -2.30 -20.75
N THR A 579 -2.63 -1.48 -21.72
CA THR A 579 -2.31 -1.70 -23.14
C THR A 579 -1.46 -0.59 -23.71
N GLN A 580 -0.39 -0.95 -24.40
CA GLN A 580 0.55 -0.03 -25.03
C GLN A 580 1.29 -0.71 -26.18
N ALA A 581 2.13 0.05 -26.90
CA ALA A 581 2.97 -0.52 -27.95
C ALA A 581 3.87 -1.65 -27.39
N PRO A 582 4.04 -2.77 -28.11
CA PRO A 582 4.75 -3.92 -27.57
C PRO A 582 6.22 -3.68 -27.24
N THR A 583 6.70 -4.27 -26.15
CA THR A 583 8.06 -4.10 -25.61
C THR A 583 8.86 -5.39 -25.40
N PRO A 584 8.81 -6.38 -26.32
CA PRO A 584 9.42 -7.69 -26.09
C PRO A 584 10.93 -7.61 -25.79
N GLY A 585 11.33 -8.22 -24.69
CA GLY A 585 12.69 -8.27 -24.14
C GLY A 585 13.14 -6.97 -23.46
N THR A 586 12.22 -6.06 -23.13
CA THR A 586 12.53 -4.77 -22.51
C THR A 586 11.43 -4.34 -21.54
N ALA A 587 11.79 -3.45 -20.61
CA ALA A 587 10.84 -2.95 -19.61
C ALA A 587 9.60 -2.28 -20.23
N ASN A 588 8.42 -2.64 -19.72
CA ASN A 588 7.16 -2.02 -20.09
C ASN A 588 7.17 -0.52 -19.72
N GLN A 589 6.62 0.33 -20.60
CA GLN A 589 6.62 1.78 -20.39
C GLN A 589 5.42 2.25 -19.54
N PRO A 590 5.54 3.33 -18.76
CA PRO A 590 4.38 3.93 -18.08
C PRO A 590 3.35 4.39 -19.11
N LEU A 591 2.06 4.13 -18.86
CA LEU A 591 0.98 4.53 -19.76
C LEU A 591 0.96 6.05 -20.01
N PRO A 592 0.72 6.52 -21.25
CA PRO A 592 0.53 7.94 -21.53
C PRO A 592 -0.63 8.51 -20.70
N SER A 593 -0.47 9.73 -20.18
CA SER A 593 -1.55 10.41 -19.45
C SER A 593 -2.77 10.62 -20.36
N ALA A 594 -3.98 10.34 -19.85
CA ALA A 594 -5.24 10.69 -20.51
C ALA A 594 -5.47 12.22 -20.60
N TRP A 595 -4.58 13.02 -19.99
CA TRP A 595 -4.72 14.47 -19.82
C TRP A 595 -3.65 15.24 -20.58
N SER A 596 -4.07 16.23 -21.36
CA SER A 596 -3.23 17.12 -22.16
C SER A 596 -3.46 18.60 -21.79
N ASP A 597 -2.37 19.31 -21.50
CA ASP A 597 -2.40 20.77 -21.31
C ASP A 597 -2.50 21.50 -22.67
N LEU A 598 -3.54 22.31 -22.85
CA LEU A 598 -3.77 23.13 -24.03
C LEU A 598 -3.22 24.57 -23.91
N GLY A 599 -2.73 24.97 -22.73
CA GLY A 599 -2.24 26.32 -22.44
C GLY A 599 -3.37 27.33 -22.20
N PHE A 600 -3.20 28.59 -22.63
CA PHE A 600 -4.20 29.68 -22.46
C PHE A 600 -4.43 30.19 -21.04
N ALA A 601 -3.48 29.97 -20.13
CA ALA A 601 -3.50 30.62 -18.83
C ALA A 601 -3.47 32.16 -18.95
N LEU A 602 -4.09 32.83 -17.99
CA LEU A 602 -4.05 34.28 -17.83
C LEU A 602 -3.65 34.59 -16.39
N ALA A 603 -2.46 35.17 -16.24
CA ALA A 603 -1.87 35.51 -14.96
C ALA A 603 -2.79 36.28 -13.99
N GLY A 604 -2.73 35.86 -12.73
CA GLY A 604 -3.26 36.53 -11.56
C GLY A 604 -2.17 37.02 -10.61
N VAL A 605 -2.50 37.17 -9.32
CA VAL A 605 -1.60 37.65 -8.26
C VAL A 605 -0.37 36.76 -8.08
N ASN A 606 -0.51 35.46 -8.36
CA ASN A 606 0.53 34.44 -8.19
C ASN A 606 1.17 33.98 -9.51
N GLY A 607 0.97 34.71 -10.61
CA GLY A 607 1.38 34.28 -11.95
C GLY A 607 0.27 33.49 -12.64
N ASP A 608 0.63 32.61 -13.58
CA ASP A 608 -0.31 31.79 -14.34
C ASP A 608 -0.82 30.62 -13.47
N PRO A 609 -2.13 30.55 -13.13
CA PRO A 609 -2.70 29.40 -12.45
C PRO A 609 -2.58 28.13 -13.31
N SER A 610 -2.33 26.99 -12.68
CA SER A 610 -2.13 25.70 -13.34
C SER A 610 -3.26 24.73 -13.00
N LEU A 611 -3.80 24.06 -14.00
CA LEU A 611 -4.81 23.01 -13.93
C LEU A 611 -4.21 21.72 -14.49
N THR A 612 -4.09 20.69 -13.66
CA THR A 612 -3.63 19.35 -14.01
C THR A 612 -4.75 18.33 -13.79
N GLY A 613 -4.65 17.19 -14.47
CA GLY A 613 -5.58 16.06 -14.29
C GLY A 613 -4.82 14.75 -14.15
N SER A 614 -5.43 13.81 -13.40
CA SER A 614 -4.92 12.46 -13.21
C SER A 614 -6.04 11.42 -13.35
N GLY A 615 -5.66 10.16 -13.58
CA GLY A 615 -6.59 9.06 -13.87
C GLY A 615 -6.71 8.74 -15.36
N THR A 616 -7.29 7.58 -15.67
CA THR A 616 -7.29 6.97 -17.00
C THR A 616 -8.49 7.35 -17.87
N LEU A 617 -9.52 7.97 -17.30
CA LEU A 617 -10.81 8.21 -17.95
C LEU A 617 -11.47 6.94 -18.56
N LEU A 618 -11.07 5.74 -18.10
CA LEU A 618 -11.76 4.49 -18.43
C LEU A 618 -13.08 4.38 -17.66
N PRO A 619 -14.09 3.64 -18.15
CA PRO A 619 -15.34 3.45 -17.42
C PRO A 619 -15.11 2.94 -15.99
N GLY A 620 -15.63 3.66 -14.99
CA GLY A 620 -15.48 3.32 -13.56
C GLY A 620 -14.15 3.76 -12.94
N SER A 621 -13.22 4.31 -13.72
CA SER A 621 -11.92 4.77 -13.23
C SER A 621 -12.02 5.93 -12.26
N SER A 622 -11.02 6.01 -11.38
CA SER A 622 -10.83 7.12 -10.46
C SER A 622 -9.92 8.19 -11.07
N ASN A 623 -10.30 9.46 -10.92
CA ASN A 623 -9.64 10.59 -11.57
C ASN A 623 -9.61 11.80 -10.62
N SER A 624 -8.73 12.78 -10.88
CA SER A 624 -8.66 14.02 -10.11
C SER A 624 -8.35 15.22 -11.00
N LEU A 625 -8.79 16.41 -10.59
CA LEU A 625 -8.41 17.69 -11.16
C LEU A 625 -7.79 18.57 -10.09
N GLU A 626 -6.65 19.18 -10.37
CA GLU A 626 -5.91 20.00 -9.42
C GLU A 626 -5.64 21.38 -10.00
N LEU A 627 -6.17 22.41 -9.35
CA LEU A 627 -5.85 23.80 -9.60
C LEU A 627 -4.81 24.27 -8.58
N THR A 628 -3.73 24.89 -9.06
CA THR A 628 -2.71 25.54 -8.23
C THR A 628 -2.37 26.92 -8.76
N GLY A 629 -1.70 27.74 -7.93
CA GLY A 629 -1.24 29.07 -8.35
C GLY A 629 -2.35 30.10 -8.58
N ALA A 630 -3.56 29.84 -8.09
CA ALA A 630 -4.66 30.81 -8.14
C ALA A 630 -4.56 31.82 -6.99
N ALA A 631 -5.45 32.83 -6.98
CA ALA A 631 -5.57 33.72 -5.82
C ALA A 631 -6.10 32.94 -4.60
N PRO A 632 -5.54 33.16 -3.39
CA PRO A 632 -6.05 32.55 -2.16
C PRO A 632 -7.49 32.96 -1.82
N ALA A 633 -8.28 32.02 -1.27
CA ALA A 633 -9.66 32.25 -0.82
C ALA A 633 -10.56 32.93 -1.86
N ALA A 634 -10.31 32.64 -3.13
CA ALA A 634 -10.96 33.26 -4.27
C ALA A 634 -12.11 32.39 -4.77
N ILE A 635 -13.22 33.03 -5.09
CA ILE A 635 -14.30 32.38 -5.83
C ILE A 635 -13.77 32.04 -7.22
N CYS A 636 -13.91 30.79 -7.63
CA CYS A 636 -13.55 30.32 -8.96
C CYS A 636 -14.68 29.50 -9.58
N GLY A 637 -14.74 29.48 -10.92
CA GLY A 637 -15.66 28.63 -11.67
C GLY A 637 -14.86 27.72 -12.58
N LEU A 638 -15.06 26.40 -12.48
CA LEU A 638 -14.55 25.41 -13.42
C LEU A 638 -15.52 25.31 -14.60
N PHE A 639 -15.06 25.68 -15.81
CA PHE A 639 -15.84 25.62 -17.04
C PHE A 639 -15.59 24.29 -17.75
N LEU A 640 -16.66 23.61 -18.16
CA LEU A 640 -16.60 22.31 -18.82
C LEU A 640 -17.26 22.38 -20.21
N SER A 641 -16.67 21.70 -21.17
CA SER A 641 -17.15 21.52 -22.54
C SER A 641 -16.72 20.15 -23.08
N ASP A 642 -17.39 19.67 -24.13
CA ASP A 642 -16.98 18.51 -24.92
C ASP A 642 -16.16 18.91 -26.17
N THR A 643 -15.91 20.21 -26.34
CA THR A 643 -15.09 20.76 -27.42
C THR A 643 -14.21 21.90 -26.95
N ALA A 644 -13.03 22.03 -27.57
CA ALA A 644 -12.09 23.12 -27.36
C ALA A 644 -12.26 24.19 -28.45
N THR A 645 -13.09 25.22 -28.20
CA THR A 645 -13.30 26.34 -29.13
C THR A 645 -12.87 27.66 -28.48
N PRO A 646 -11.57 28.03 -28.54
CA PRO A 646 -11.06 29.24 -27.89
C PRO A 646 -11.84 30.53 -28.22
N ALA A 647 -12.37 31.19 -27.19
CA ALA A 647 -13.09 32.46 -27.31
C ALA A 647 -12.57 33.50 -26.30
N GLY A 648 -12.61 34.78 -26.68
CA GLY A 648 -12.18 35.87 -25.80
C GLY A 648 -13.06 35.98 -24.54
N PHE A 649 -12.44 35.92 -23.36
CA PHE A 649 -13.14 35.99 -22.07
C PHE A 649 -12.32 36.78 -21.06
N LYS A 650 -12.93 37.86 -20.51
CA LYS A 650 -12.36 38.69 -19.45
C LYS A 650 -10.91 39.18 -19.65
N GLY A 651 -10.42 39.23 -20.89
CA GLY A 651 -9.06 39.69 -21.19
C GLY A 651 -8.08 38.57 -21.50
N GLY A 652 -8.48 37.31 -21.30
CA GLY A 652 -7.81 36.11 -21.78
C GLY A 652 -8.69 35.32 -22.74
N THR A 653 -8.46 34.01 -22.79
CA THR A 653 -9.12 33.07 -23.70
C THR A 653 -9.74 31.94 -22.91
N LEU A 654 -11.06 31.80 -22.98
CA LEU A 654 -11.79 30.65 -22.44
C LEU A 654 -11.92 29.60 -23.55
N VAL A 655 -11.36 28.42 -23.33
CA VAL A 655 -11.31 27.31 -24.30
C VAL A 655 -12.54 26.39 -24.25
N PRO A 656 -13.14 26.08 -23.09
CA PRO A 656 -14.33 25.23 -23.00
C PRO A 656 -15.59 25.94 -23.53
N ILE A 657 -15.76 25.97 -24.86
CA ILE A 657 -16.88 26.61 -25.55
C ILE A 657 -17.46 25.65 -26.59
N PRO A 658 -18.79 25.42 -26.62
CA PRO A 658 -19.80 26.05 -25.77
C PRO A 658 -19.71 25.56 -24.31
N VAL A 659 -19.88 26.48 -23.36
CA VAL A 659 -19.89 26.12 -21.93
C VAL A 659 -21.10 25.22 -21.66
N LEU A 660 -20.84 23.98 -21.26
CA LEU A 660 -21.87 22.99 -20.94
C LEU A 660 -22.24 23.03 -19.46
N LEU A 661 -21.24 23.20 -18.60
CA LEU A 661 -21.39 23.27 -17.15
C LEU A 661 -20.36 24.25 -16.57
N VAL A 662 -20.76 24.92 -15.49
CA VAL A 662 -19.84 25.65 -14.61
C VAL A 662 -20.02 25.12 -13.20
N ILE A 663 -18.92 24.74 -12.57
CA ILE A 663 -18.90 24.33 -11.16
C ILE A 663 -18.26 25.47 -10.36
N ASP A 664 -19.04 26.10 -9.50
CA ASP A 664 -18.56 27.17 -8.64
C ASP A 664 -17.86 26.57 -7.42
N LEU A 665 -16.60 26.97 -7.21
CA LEU A 665 -15.71 26.50 -6.16
C LEU A 665 -15.04 27.71 -5.50
N VAL A 666 -14.31 27.45 -4.42
CA VAL A 666 -13.50 28.46 -3.72
C VAL A 666 -12.12 27.87 -3.53
N THR A 667 -11.08 28.59 -3.95
CA THR A 667 -9.70 28.20 -3.69
C THR A 667 -9.40 28.28 -2.21
N ASP A 668 -8.51 27.44 -1.73
CA ASP A 668 -8.09 27.44 -0.34
C ASP A 668 -7.15 28.62 0.00
N GLY A 669 -6.55 28.60 1.18
CA GLY A 669 -5.61 29.64 1.63
C GLY A 669 -4.29 29.69 0.84
N ALA A 670 -3.95 28.65 0.07
CA ALA A 670 -2.80 28.61 -0.82
C ALA A 670 -3.14 29.02 -2.25
N GLY A 671 -4.43 29.08 -2.61
CA GLY A 671 -4.87 29.33 -3.98
C GLY A 671 -5.04 28.04 -4.77
N GLU A 672 -5.44 26.95 -4.09
CA GLU A 672 -5.53 25.61 -4.66
C GLU A 672 -6.97 25.06 -4.61
N VAL A 673 -7.28 24.14 -5.52
CA VAL A 673 -8.53 23.34 -5.52
C VAL A 673 -8.22 21.94 -6.03
N THR A 674 -8.49 20.91 -5.22
CA THR A 674 -8.47 19.51 -5.65
C THR A 674 -9.90 18.99 -5.78
N LEU A 675 -10.22 18.39 -6.93
CA LEU A 675 -11.53 17.84 -7.24
C LEU A 675 -11.41 16.37 -7.71
N PRO A 676 -11.52 15.39 -6.80
CA PRO A 676 -11.57 13.99 -7.17
C PRO A 676 -12.91 13.62 -7.81
N PHE A 677 -12.92 12.67 -8.74
CA PHE A 677 -14.13 12.15 -9.36
C PHE A 677 -13.97 10.75 -9.96
N THR A 678 -15.06 10.02 -10.09
CA THR A 678 -15.11 8.72 -10.77
C THR A 678 -15.68 8.89 -12.17
N TRP A 679 -15.00 8.36 -13.20
CA TRP A 679 -15.53 8.33 -14.56
C TRP A 679 -16.70 7.33 -14.63
N PRO A 680 -17.83 7.66 -15.26
CA PRO A 680 -18.99 6.77 -15.24
C PRO A 680 -18.70 5.39 -15.87
N ALA A 681 -18.97 4.31 -15.13
CA ALA A 681 -18.82 2.93 -15.60
C ALA A 681 -19.80 2.55 -16.72
N THR A 682 -20.94 3.24 -16.80
CA THR A 682 -21.96 2.99 -17.83
C THR A 682 -22.54 4.31 -18.33
N GLY A 683 -22.67 4.46 -19.65
CA GLY A 683 -23.25 5.65 -20.28
C GLY A 683 -22.48 6.08 -21.53
N ALA A 684 -23.06 6.98 -22.32
CA ALA A 684 -22.33 7.63 -23.41
C ALA A 684 -21.48 8.76 -22.80
N ASN A 685 -20.30 8.40 -22.29
CA ASN A 685 -19.31 9.36 -21.84
C ASN A 685 -18.82 10.19 -23.03
N PRO A 686 -18.49 11.48 -22.85
CA PRO A 686 -17.88 12.24 -23.92
C PRO A 686 -16.48 11.69 -24.21
N ALA A 687 -16.15 11.49 -25.49
CA ALA A 687 -14.80 11.08 -25.90
C ALA A 687 -13.73 12.12 -25.51
N THR A 688 -14.14 13.39 -25.40
CA THR A 688 -13.25 14.49 -25.00
C THR A 688 -13.94 15.34 -23.94
N LEU A 689 -13.20 15.69 -22.90
CA LEU A 689 -13.59 16.64 -21.85
C LEU A 689 -12.60 17.80 -21.84
N VAL A 690 -13.09 19.03 -21.93
CA VAL A 690 -12.26 20.24 -21.93
C VAL A 690 -12.63 21.10 -20.73
N LEU A 691 -11.63 21.45 -19.92
CA LEU A 691 -11.79 22.13 -18.64
C LEU A 691 -10.93 23.39 -18.55
N GLN A 692 -11.41 24.42 -17.86
CA GLN A 692 -10.59 25.60 -17.52
C GLN A 692 -11.20 26.34 -16.34
N TYR A 693 -10.37 26.79 -15.39
CA TYR A 693 -10.83 27.64 -14.28
C TYR A 693 -10.83 29.13 -14.68
N ALA A 694 -11.86 29.85 -14.25
CA ALA A 694 -11.81 31.30 -14.10
C ALA A 694 -11.86 31.69 -12.63
N ILE A 695 -10.89 32.48 -12.18
CA ILE A 695 -10.67 32.79 -10.77
C ILE A 695 -10.87 34.30 -10.54
N SER A 696 -11.66 34.66 -9.53
CA SER A 696 -11.82 36.04 -9.09
C SER A 696 -10.52 36.54 -8.45
N ASP A 697 -9.76 37.35 -9.17
CA ASP A 697 -8.45 37.81 -8.75
C ASP A 697 -8.29 39.30 -9.04
N SER A 698 -8.20 40.12 -7.99
CA SER A 698 -8.10 41.59 -8.12
C SER A 698 -6.81 42.09 -8.77
N ALA A 699 -5.76 41.27 -8.85
CA ALA A 699 -4.50 41.60 -9.53
C ALA A 699 -4.54 41.25 -11.03
N ALA A 700 -5.47 40.39 -11.45
CA ALA A 700 -5.59 39.95 -12.84
C ALA A 700 -6.25 40.99 -13.74
N VAL A 701 -6.04 40.86 -15.05
CA VAL A 701 -6.67 41.73 -16.06
C VAL A 701 -8.20 41.58 -15.97
N LYS A 702 -8.90 42.70 -15.77
CA LYS A 702 -10.36 42.75 -15.52
C LYS A 702 -10.83 41.92 -14.30
N ASN A 703 -9.96 41.78 -13.31
CA ASN A 703 -10.20 41.10 -12.04
C ASN A 703 -10.47 39.58 -12.18
N VAL A 704 -10.00 38.94 -13.25
CA VAL A 704 -10.17 37.50 -13.49
C VAL A 704 -8.87 36.90 -14.01
N ALA A 705 -8.34 35.90 -13.30
CA ALA A 705 -7.27 35.03 -13.80
C ALA A 705 -7.89 33.78 -14.46
N LEU A 706 -7.14 33.13 -15.36
CA LEU A 706 -7.53 31.86 -15.97
C LEU A 706 -6.44 30.83 -15.76
N SER A 707 -6.80 29.59 -15.42
CA SER A 707 -5.85 28.49 -15.53
C SER A 707 -5.53 28.20 -17.00
N ASN A 708 -4.52 27.37 -17.25
CA ASN A 708 -4.47 26.67 -18.53
C ASN A 708 -5.76 25.86 -18.74
N ALA A 709 -6.10 25.66 -20.00
CA ALA A 709 -7.15 24.75 -20.41
C ALA A 709 -6.57 23.33 -20.44
N LEU A 710 -7.31 22.38 -19.90
CA LEU A 710 -6.94 20.98 -19.81
C LEU A 710 -7.92 20.15 -20.65
N GLN A 711 -7.40 19.22 -21.44
CA GLN A 711 -8.19 18.26 -22.20
C GLN A 711 -7.98 16.86 -21.62
N GLY A 712 -9.05 16.15 -21.31
CA GLY A 712 -9.06 14.72 -21.03
C GLY A 712 -9.65 13.97 -22.22
N ASP A 713 -8.94 13.00 -22.77
CA ASP A 713 -9.43 12.15 -23.84
C ASP A 713 -9.77 10.77 -23.26
N ALA A 714 -11.06 10.45 -23.23
CA ALA A 714 -11.56 9.17 -22.76
C ALA A 714 -11.45 8.14 -23.90
N PRO A 715 -10.94 6.93 -23.64
CA PRO A 715 -10.81 5.87 -24.65
C PRO A 715 -12.12 5.48 -25.34
#